data_AF-A0A1Y2UEE9-F1
#
_entry.id   AF-A0A1Y2UEE9-F1
#
_cell.length_a   1.000
_cell.length_b   1.000
_cell.length_c   1.000
_cell.angle_alpha   90.00
_cell.angle_beta   90.00
_cell.angle_gamma   90.00
#
_symmetry.space_group_name_H-M   'P 1'
#
loop_
_entity.id
_entity.type
_entity.pdbx_description
1 polymer ?
#
loop_
_entity_poly.entity_id
_entity_poly.type
_entity_poly.pdbx_seq_one_letter_code
_entity_poly.pdbx_strand_id
1 'polypeptide(L)'
;MVESSSTPAFTVDADSLSLSLSHLRLSSQRQPARSPLSERPGGSNLPISASRLSSAESKARLRKFQRDVDHARANTSPRSTKGLFREACSVDLLFLMDTTNSMGPYIDAAKKQVHSIVAETKEAFLNEAQVRVSVVGYKDHADRPNIQFLDFVPDTVSVNRFLDSLTALATNDNDWPEDVLGGVQQAINATWTQKTRCIIHIADAPPHGRNLHNLKDSADHYIEPGSEPHRLTYEPLLKQLVHLNINYALLRVNSTTDRMAYLFSAIYKAAHAEVKLHQSNSYYSSSKDSTYFGSRDSVKSSVAAVLQFEELELGTTFDLLRHLVVKSVTSSVSRTVGRLSMSLTRLSKRTTTTGISTKSPAYLTAVNEEEIEEEPIVVPVENVPPQWNAPGWLDKMLVVEGFCPDLVMHSATTLDDSTTPKKKLPKLLTLLVEVMAEDSNIRPTFIQLDINARSKPFSQGAMRTASYARTSASTDRFVVKMFKKMGKGIADLAEDMKCQAMCKAFALEFNALLDPKYSIDFVITAVLSSKLSADIKGEFISLEPYIDGNYVKYNSNFGYVNEDIPNDPFNHAAQAFSHFTFERSWGRFLVCDLQGVGNLLTDPSIHTKDENRFNLSDTNLHVEGFKFFMATHNCNFLCRKLELKSNKQMLSEGKLQFREYWPSVESTVYCSNKLCRRILHSDGADKSEKFPGSYWCQSCFPQLNSSTIRWKCEELGPVHEYDVSRFFYQSQGEPPPLKCPDHLVVDTTESRAAAVGGNLWERMRAVNQKKYVSGRGG
;
A
#
# COMPACT_ATOMS: atom_id res chain seq x y z
N MET A 1 -22.82 23.19 48.09
CA MET A 1 -22.17 24.52 48.17
C MET A 1 -21.02 24.45 47.17
N VAL A 2 -21.16 24.99 45.95
CA VAL A 2 -21.26 26.43 45.57
C VAL A 2 -19.85 27.05 45.54
N GLU A 3 -19.32 27.56 44.42
CA GLU A 3 -19.89 27.64 43.06
C GLU A 3 -18.84 27.73 41.93
N SER A 4 -19.33 27.63 40.70
CA SER A 4 -18.63 27.74 39.42
C SER A 4 -18.06 29.14 39.10
N SER A 5 -16.99 29.19 38.29
CA SER A 5 -16.58 30.38 37.54
C SER A 5 -16.78 30.17 36.02
N SER A 6 -17.16 31.23 35.31
CA SER A 6 -17.66 31.18 33.93
C SER A 6 -16.65 31.59 32.87
N THR A 7 -16.77 31.01 31.67
CA THR A 7 -16.09 31.46 30.45
C THR A 7 -16.94 32.49 29.69
N PRO A 8 -16.36 33.56 29.13
CA PRO A 8 -17.05 34.45 28.21
C PRO A 8 -16.95 33.95 26.76
N ALA A 9 -18.02 34.11 25.98
CA ALA A 9 -18.01 33.88 24.54
C ALA A 9 -17.76 35.20 23.78
N PHE A 10 -16.97 35.14 22.71
CA PHE A 10 -16.78 36.28 21.80
C PHE A 10 -17.80 36.22 20.65
N THR A 11 -18.69 37.20 20.62
CA THR A 11 -19.40 37.62 19.41
C THR A 11 -18.68 38.85 18.84
N VAL A 12 -18.68 39.00 17.52
CA VAL A 12 -18.11 40.17 16.84
C VAL A 12 -19.16 40.69 15.86
N ASP A 13 -19.63 41.91 16.11
CA ASP A 13 -20.69 42.56 15.34
C ASP A 13 -20.14 43.39 14.17
N ALA A 14 -21.03 43.81 13.28
CA ALA A 14 -20.67 44.49 12.02
C ALA A 14 -20.66 46.03 12.11
N ASP A 15 -20.19 46.63 11.01
CA ASP A 15 -20.36 48.02 10.55
C ASP A 15 -19.87 49.20 11.42
N SER A 16 -18.90 49.93 10.86
CA SER A 16 -18.99 51.39 10.75
C SER A 16 -18.17 51.92 9.56
N LEU A 17 -18.63 53.03 8.96
CA LEU A 17 -18.15 53.60 7.70
C LEU A 17 -17.22 54.80 7.94
N SER A 18 -16.27 55.09 7.03
CA SER A 18 -16.42 56.21 6.05
C SER A 18 -15.12 56.71 5.37
N LEU A 19 -15.24 56.89 4.04
CA LEU A 19 -14.73 57.97 3.18
C LEU A 19 -13.46 58.80 3.54
N SER A 20 -12.49 58.81 2.61
CA SER A 20 -11.94 60.06 2.03
C SER A 20 -11.30 59.82 0.65
N LEU A 21 -11.13 60.87 -0.17
CA LEU A 21 -10.77 60.78 -1.60
C LEU A 21 -10.06 62.06 -2.10
N SER A 22 -8.91 61.93 -2.79
CA SER A 22 -8.15 62.93 -3.61
C SER A 22 -6.67 62.49 -3.68
N HIS A 23 -5.82 62.79 -4.67
CA HIS A 23 -5.83 63.46 -5.99
C HIS A 23 -4.49 63.06 -6.71
N LEU A 24 -4.20 63.17 -8.01
CA LEU A 24 -4.89 63.56 -9.27
C LEU A 24 -4.06 63.02 -10.49
N ARG A 25 -4.63 63.07 -11.71
CA ARG A 25 -4.02 63.17 -13.08
C ARG A 25 -2.60 62.60 -13.33
N LEU A 26 -2.38 61.79 -14.36
CA LEU A 26 -2.55 62.02 -15.82
C LEU A 26 -2.71 60.66 -16.56
N SER A 27 -3.13 60.52 -17.83
CA SER A 27 -3.76 61.39 -18.86
C SER A 27 -4.32 60.50 -19.98
N SER A 28 -5.27 60.98 -20.81
CA SER A 28 -5.93 60.15 -21.85
C SER A 28 -5.59 60.50 -23.30
N GLN A 29 -5.46 59.48 -24.16
CA GLN A 29 -5.85 59.55 -25.58
C GLN A 29 -6.90 58.47 -25.87
N ARG A 30 -7.86 58.79 -26.74
CA ARG A 30 -8.94 57.89 -27.17
C ARG A 30 -8.72 57.47 -28.63
N GLN A 31 -8.98 56.21 -28.94
CA GLN A 31 -9.45 55.79 -30.27
C GLN A 31 -10.69 54.90 -30.12
N PRO A 32 -11.57 54.82 -31.14
CA PRO A 32 -12.98 54.46 -30.94
C PRO A 32 -13.22 52.95 -30.89
N ALA A 33 -14.33 52.57 -30.25
CA ALA A 33 -14.82 51.20 -30.22
C ALA A 33 -15.16 50.69 -31.63
N ARG A 34 -14.79 49.44 -31.92
CA ARG A 34 -15.38 48.65 -33.02
C ARG A 34 -16.47 47.76 -32.43
N SER A 35 -17.62 47.74 -33.09
CA SER A 35 -18.72 46.81 -32.81
C SER A 35 -18.26 45.36 -32.96
N PRO A 36 -18.81 44.40 -32.18
CA PRO A 36 -18.58 42.99 -32.45
C PRO A 36 -19.12 42.64 -33.84
N LEU A 37 -18.25 42.10 -34.70
CA LEU A 37 -18.66 41.59 -36.00
C LEU A 37 -19.43 40.29 -35.82
N SER A 38 -20.49 40.12 -36.61
CA SER A 38 -21.27 38.88 -36.65
C SER A 38 -20.39 37.76 -37.20
N GLU A 39 -19.92 36.88 -36.33
CA GLU A 39 -19.42 35.57 -36.74
C GLU A 39 -20.59 34.70 -37.20
N ARG A 40 -20.39 33.98 -38.31
CA ARG A 40 -21.41 33.13 -38.92
C ARG A 40 -21.49 31.80 -38.16
N PRO A 41 -22.68 31.22 -37.94
CA PRO A 41 -22.79 29.85 -37.41
C PRO A 41 -22.33 28.84 -38.47
N GLY A 42 -21.05 28.50 -38.46
CA GLY A 42 -20.42 27.66 -39.48
C GLY A 42 -19.07 27.08 -39.03
N GLY A 43 -19.11 26.13 -38.09
CA GLY A 43 -17.92 25.46 -37.57
C GLY A 43 -18.30 24.40 -36.53
N SER A 44 -18.42 23.14 -36.96
CA SER A 44 -18.82 22.02 -36.10
C SER A 44 -17.66 21.52 -35.24
N ASN A 45 -17.34 22.23 -34.17
CA ASN A 45 -16.39 21.78 -33.13
C ASN A 45 -17.01 20.69 -32.23
N LEU A 46 -17.42 19.58 -32.84
CA LEU A 46 -17.73 18.33 -32.16
C LEU A 46 -16.42 17.53 -31.94
N PRO A 47 -16.11 17.08 -30.72
CA PRO A 47 -14.98 16.18 -30.50
C PRO A 47 -15.19 14.82 -31.17
N ILE A 48 -14.08 14.10 -31.41
CA ILE A 48 -14.02 12.87 -32.22
C ILE A 48 -14.75 11.67 -31.56
N SER A 49 -15.23 11.82 -30.32
CA SER A 49 -16.15 10.90 -29.62
C SER A 49 -17.53 10.73 -30.29
N ALA A 50 -17.83 11.47 -31.37
CA ALA A 50 -19.04 11.31 -32.19
C ALA A 50 -19.20 9.91 -32.85
N SER A 51 -18.13 9.11 -32.97
CA SER A 51 -18.18 7.76 -33.53
C SER A 51 -18.67 6.71 -32.53
N ARG A 52 -19.99 6.72 -32.25
CA ARG A 52 -20.66 5.75 -31.37
C ARG A 52 -20.51 4.32 -31.92
N LEU A 53 -19.64 3.52 -31.30
CA LEU A 53 -19.45 2.10 -31.64
C LEU A 53 -20.76 1.33 -31.43
N SER A 54 -21.02 0.37 -32.32
CA SER A 54 -22.16 -0.53 -32.20
C SER A 54 -22.02 -1.49 -31.01
N SER A 55 -23.15 -2.08 -30.60
CA SER A 55 -23.21 -3.22 -29.68
C SER A 55 -22.28 -4.36 -30.14
N ALA A 56 -22.26 -4.65 -31.45
CA ALA A 56 -21.41 -5.68 -32.04
C ALA A 56 -19.91 -5.37 -31.94
N GLU A 57 -19.49 -4.15 -32.24
CA GLU A 57 -18.08 -3.73 -32.12
C GLU A 57 -17.62 -3.68 -30.66
N SER A 58 -18.48 -3.24 -29.75
CA SER A 58 -18.20 -3.22 -28.31
C SER A 58 -18.03 -4.64 -27.76
N LYS A 59 -18.93 -5.57 -28.14
CA LYS A 59 -18.80 -7.02 -27.89
C LYS A 59 -17.50 -7.59 -28.49
N ALA A 60 -17.09 -7.13 -29.68
CA ALA A 60 -15.85 -7.58 -30.33
C ALA A 60 -14.57 -7.04 -29.67
N ARG A 61 -14.56 -5.78 -29.23
CA ARG A 61 -13.47 -5.16 -28.44
C ARG A 61 -13.25 -5.95 -27.15
N LEU A 62 -14.32 -6.25 -26.42
CA LEU A 62 -14.28 -7.04 -25.19
C LEU A 62 -13.72 -8.46 -25.43
N ARG A 63 -14.18 -9.14 -26.49
CA ARG A 63 -13.63 -10.46 -26.90
C ARG A 63 -12.15 -10.41 -27.31
N LYS A 64 -11.66 -9.29 -27.86
CA LYS A 64 -10.22 -9.11 -28.12
C LYS A 64 -9.46 -8.96 -26.80
N PHE A 65 -9.86 -8.02 -25.95
CA PHE A 65 -9.24 -7.75 -24.65
C PHE A 65 -9.11 -9.01 -23.79
N GLN A 66 -10.18 -9.80 -23.65
CA GLN A 66 -10.13 -11.02 -22.84
C GLN A 66 -9.13 -12.04 -23.41
N ARG A 67 -9.06 -12.24 -24.73
CA ARG A 67 -8.04 -13.10 -25.35
C ARG A 67 -6.61 -12.56 -25.21
N ASP A 68 -6.42 -11.24 -25.31
CA ASP A 68 -5.11 -10.62 -25.13
C ASP A 68 -4.61 -10.85 -23.68
N VAL A 69 -5.51 -10.77 -22.69
CA VAL A 69 -5.23 -11.08 -21.27
C VAL A 69 -4.92 -12.56 -21.07
N ASP A 70 -5.77 -13.46 -21.56
CA ASP A 70 -5.59 -14.91 -21.37
C ASP A 70 -4.32 -15.43 -22.06
N HIS A 71 -3.97 -14.86 -23.23
CA HIS A 71 -2.71 -15.14 -23.91
C HIS A 71 -1.49 -14.64 -23.11
N ALA A 72 -1.57 -13.48 -22.46
CA ALA A 72 -0.49 -13.00 -21.59
C ALA A 72 -0.32 -13.93 -20.36
N ARG A 73 -1.43 -14.34 -19.72
CA ARG A 73 -1.40 -15.27 -18.58
C ARG A 73 -0.85 -16.63 -18.94
N ALA A 74 -1.21 -17.18 -20.11
CA ALA A 74 -0.74 -18.49 -20.57
C ALA A 74 0.75 -18.52 -20.97
N ASN A 75 1.30 -17.40 -21.42
CA ASN A 75 2.73 -17.28 -21.77
C ASN A 75 3.62 -16.85 -20.59
N THR A 76 3.05 -16.53 -19.43
CA THR A 76 3.83 -16.07 -18.27
C THR A 76 4.41 -17.26 -17.50
N SER A 77 5.74 -17.33 -17.43
CA SER A 77 6.45 -18.38 -16.69
C SER A 77 6.12 -18.35 -15.18
N PRO A 78 5.77 -19.47 -14.54
CA PRO A 78 5.45 -19.52 -13.11
C PRO A 78 6.60 -19.00 -12.23
N ARG A 79 6.34 -17.93 -11.48
CA ARG A 79 7.30 -17.38 -10.50
C ARG A 79 7.24 -18.20 -9.21
N SER A 80 8.05 -19.26 -9.12
CA SER A 80 8.17 -20.06 -7.89
C SER A 80 8.57 -19.22 -6.69
N THR A 81 7.63 -18.93 -5.79
CA THR A 81 7.88 -18.28 -4.49
C THR A 81 8.28 -19.29 -3.40
N LYS A 82 8.13 -20.59 -3.65
CA LYS A 82 8.34 -21.69 -2.70
C LYS A 82 9.64 -21.55 -1.90
N GLY A 83 9.52 -21.48 -0.58
CA GLY A 83 10.62 -21.34 0.36
C GLY A 83 11.00 -19.90 0.72
N LEU A 84 10.43 -18.89 0.06
CA LEU A 84 10.71 -17.46 0.32
C LEU A 84 10.48 -17.06 1.78
N PHE A 85 9.44 -17.62 2.43
CA PHE A 85 9.22 -17.40 3.87
C PHE A 85 10.38 -17.92 4.70
N ARG A 86 10.82 -19.16 4.46
CA ARG A 86 11.94 -19.75 5.19
C ARG A 86 13.26 -19.01 4.91
N GLU A 87 13.52 -18.57 3.68
CA GLU A 87 14.75 -17.83 3.34
C GLU A 87 14.76 -16.44 4.01
N ALA A 88 13.66 -15.69 3.96
CA ALA A 88 13.59 -14.36 4.55
C ALA A 88 13.52 -14.38 6.08
N CYS A 89 12.76 -15.31 6.67
CA CYS A 89 12.62 -15.44 8.12
C CYS A 89 13.79 -16.16 8.79
N SER A 90 14.71 -16.76 8.04
CA SER A 90 15.96 -17.27 8.62
C SER A 90 16.91 -16.09 8.90
N VAL A 91 17.37 -16.03 10.14
CA VAL A 91 17.96 -14.84 10.76
C VAL A 91 19.29 -15.19 11.41
N ASP A 92 20.28 -14.37 11.09
CA ASP A 92 21.47 -14.19 11.92
C ASP A 92 21.25 -12.99 12.85
N LEU A 93 21.24 -13.26 14.16
CA LEU A 93 21.02 -12.29 15.23
C LEU A 93 22.30 -12.14 16.04
N LEU A 94 22.98 -11.00 15.92
CA LEU A 94 24.18 -10.70 16.71
C LEU A 94 23.82 -9.70 17.82
N PHE A 95 24.05 -10.11 19.07
CA PHE A 95 24.03 -9.19 20.20
C PHE A 95 25.39 -8.54 20.34
N LEU A 96 25.48 -7.25 20.04
CA LEU A 96 26.64 -6.42 20.33
C LEU A 96 26.35 -5.76 21.68
N MET A 97 27.17 -6.01 22.69
CA MET A 97 26.87 -5.62 24.07
C MET A 97 28.05 -4.97 24.73
N ASP A 98 27.79 -3.83 25.35
CA ASP A 98 28.60 -3.33 26.45
C ASP A 98 28.61 -4.33 27.61
N THR A 99 29.78 -4.61 28.18
CA THR A 99 29.96 -5.61 29.24
C THR A 99 30.74 -5.11 30.46
N THR A 100 30.68 -3.80 30.72
CA THR A 100 31.27 -3.15 31.90
C THR A 100 30.39 -3.23 33.16
N ASN A 101 30.89 -2.69 34.29
CA ASN A 101 30.24 -2.73 35.60
C ASN A 101 28.83 -2.09 35.64
N SER A 102 28.59 -0.99 34.91
CA SER A 102 27.27 -0.36 34.83
C SER A 102 26.22 -1.27 34.19
N MET A 103 26.66 -2.11 33.26
CA MET A 103 25.82 -2.97 32.44
C MET A 103 25.41 -4.30 33.09
N GLY A 104 25.91 -4.60 34.30
CA GLY A 104 25.58 -5.79 35.09
C GLY A 104 24.08 -6.18 35.09
N PRO A 105 23.14 -5.26 35.40
CA PRO A 105 21.70 -5.55 35.40
C PRO A 105 21.14 -5.94 34.03
N TYR A 106 21.71 -5.42 32.94
CA TYR A 106 21.29 -5.69 31.57
C TYR A 106 21.89 -7.00 31.03
N ILE A 107 23.13 -7.32 31.39
CA ILE A 107 23.75 -8.63 31.14
C ILE A 107 22.91 -9.74 31.82
N ASP A 108 22.54 -9.53 33.09
CA ASP A 108 21.72 -10.48 33.83
C ASP A 108 20.26 -10.57 33.35
N ALA A 109 19.76 -9.56 32.64
CA ALA A 109 18.51 -9.63 31.90
C ALA A 109 18.65 -10.48 30.64
N ALA A 110 19.73 -10.29 29.87
CA ALA A 110 20.00 -11.05 28.65
C ALA A 110 20.13 -12.56 28.93
N LYS A 111 20.91 -12.94 29.97
CA LYS A 111 21.02 -14.33 30.46
C LYS A 111 19.64 -14.98 30.70
N LYS A 112 18.72 -14.25 31.34
CA LYS A 112 17.38 -14.74 31.70
C LYS A 112 16.42 -14.82 30.50
N GLN A 113 16.57 -13.95 29.51
CA GLN A 113 15.60 -13.78 28.42
C GLN A 113 16.00 -14.41 27.08
N VAL A 114 17.28 -14.72 26.82
CA VAL A 114 17.71 -15.18 25.48
C VAL A 114 17.07 -16.50 25.04
N HIS A 115 16.77 -17.42 25.97
CA HIS A 115 15.95 -18.61 25.68
C HIS A 115 14.57 -18.23 25.12
N SER A 116 13.86 -17.32 25.80
CA SER A 116 12.53 -16.84 25.41
C SER A 116 12.57 -16.07 24.09
N ILE A 117 13.54 -15.17 23.90
CA ILE A 117 13.74 -14.41 22.65
C ILE A 117 13.89 -15.35 21.46
N VAL A 118 14.76 -16.36 21.56
CA VAL A 118 15.00 -17.30 20.45
C VAL A 118 13.80 -18.24 20.24
N ALA A 119 13.10 -18.64 21.30
CA ALA A 119 11.88 -19.44 21.20
C ALA A 119 10.74 -18.67 20.51
N GLU A 120 10.45 -17.45 20.97
CA GLU A 120 9.42 -16.57 20.41
C GLU A 120 9.72 -16.15 18.98
N THR A 121 10.99 -15.90 18.64
CA THR A 121 11.42 -15.63 17.26
C THR A 121 11.17 -16.85 16.35
N LYS A 122 11.49 -18.07 16.82
CA LYS A 122 11.20 -19.31 16.07
C LYS A 122 9.69 -19.57 15.94
N GLU A 123 8.91 -19.30 16.99
CA GLU A 123 7.45 -19.45 16.98
C GLU A 123 6.75 -18.42 16.05
N ALA A 124 7.18 -17.15 16.08
CA ALA A 124 6.71 -16.12 15.16
C ALA A 124 6.96 -16.50 13.70
N PHE A 125 8.10 -17.14 13.42
CA PHE A 125 8.45 -17.67 12.09
C PHE A 125 8.00 -19.12 11.86
N LEU A 126 6.88 -19.51 12.49
CA LEU A 126 6.14 -20.76 12.28
C LEU A 126 6.97 -22.05 12.48
N ASN A 127 8.12 -21.94 13.15
CA ASN A 127 9.15 -22.98 13.27
C ASN A 127 9.75 -23.49 11.93
N GLU A 128 9.53 -22.78 10.81
CA GLU A 128 10.17 -23.12 9.52
C GLU A 128 11.59 -22.54 9.37
N ALA A 129 11.89 -21.47 10.10
CA ALA A 129 13.11 -20.67 9.95
C ALA A 129 14.29 -21.13 10.80
N GLN A 130 15.51 -20.88 10.32
CA GLN A 130 16.73 -21.02 11.11
C GLN A 130 17.08 -19.69 11.78
N VAL A 131 17.10 -19.67 13.11
CA VAL A 131 17.63 -18.55 13.89
C VAL A 131 18.97 -18.99 14.48
N ARG A 132 20.05 -18.28 14.13
CA ARG A 132 21.37 -18.40 14.76
C ARG A 132 21.66 -17.15 15.58
N VAL A 133 22.38 -17.32 16.69
CA VAL A 133 22.74 -16.23 17.60
C VAL A 133 24.25 -16.14 17.74
N SER A 134 24.77 -14.93 17.65
CA SER A 134 26.15 -14.56 17.99
C SER A 134 26.13 -13.51 19.11
N VAL A 135 27.20 -13.44 19.89
CA VAL A 135 27.38 -12.40 20.94
C VAL A 135 28.79 -11.82 20.82
N VAL A 136 28.88 -10.50 20.77
CA VAL A 136 30.12 -9.73 20.92
C VAL A 136 29.96 -8.88 22.18
N GLY A 137 30.69 -9.23 23.24
CA GLY A 137 30.89 -8.36 24.39
C GLY A 137 32.10 -7.45 24.16
N TYR A 138 31.98 -6.16 24.43
CA TYR A 138 33.11 -5.22 24.46
C TYR A 138 33.18 -4.50 25.82
N LYS A 139 34.35 -3.92 26.12
CA LYS A 139 34.73 -3.17 27.33
C LYS A 139 35.85 -2.18 26.99
N ASP A 140 36.30 -1.40 27.97
CA ASP A 140 37.49 -0.55 27.91
C ASP A 140 38.72 -1.28 27.33
N HIS A 141 39.56 -0.55 26.60
CA HIS A 141 40.85 -1.02 26.10
C HIS A 141 41.87 -1.39 27.21
N ALA A 142 41.67 -0.95 28.45
CA ALA A 142 42.40 -1.40 29.63
C ALA A 142 42.08 -2.87 29.98
N ASP A 143 40.85 -3.30 29.71
CA ASP A 143 40.28 -4.54 30.22
C ASP A 143 40.77 -5.80 29.46
N ARG A 144 40.83 -6.96 30.12
CA ARG A 144 41.46 -8.16 29.54
C ARG A 144 40.66 -9.45 29.74
N PRO A 145 40.08 -10.03 28.67
CA PRO A 145 39.95 -9.50 27.31
C PRO A 145 38.97 -8.32 27.23
N ASN A 146 39.30 -7.30 26.43
CA ASN A 146 38.42 -6.17 26.09
C ASN A 146 37.29 -6.61 25.14
N ILE A 147 37.60 -7.46 24.14
CA ILE A 147 36.60 -8.06 23.25
C ILE A 147 36.41 -9.55 23.58
N GLN A 148 35.17 -9.95 23.86
CA GLN A 148 34.73 -11.33 24.04
C GLN A 148 33.78 -11.72 22.89
N PHE A 149 34.01 -12.85 22.21
CA PHE A 149 33.24 -13.24 21.02
C PHE A 149 32.73 -14.69 21.06
N LEU A 150 31.44 -14.86 20.73
CA LEU A 150 30.80 -16.11 20.34
C LEU A 150 30.23 -15.95 18.92
N ASP A 151 30.76 -16.71 17.96
CA ASP A 151 30.25 -16.77 16.59
C ASP A 151 28.89 -17.50 16.50
N PHE A 152 28.21 -17.40 15.35
CA PHE A 152 26.82 -17.82 15.16
C PHE A 152 26.52 -19.30 15.44
N VAL A 153 25.95 -19.57 16.63
CA VAL A 153 25.44 -20.89 17.04
C VAL A 153 23.93 -21.02 16.83
N PRO A 154 23.41 -22.23 16.48
CA PRO A 154 21.97 -22.48 16.33
C PRO A 154 21.26 -22.81 17.65
N ASP A 155 22.04 -23.09 18.71
CA ASP A 155 21.59 -23.55 20.02
C ASP A 155 21.73 -22.46 21.09
N THR A 156 20.82 -22.42 22.05
CA THR A 156 20.81 -21.40 23.13
C THR A 156 21.61 -21.79 24.37
N VAL A 157 22.06 -23.05 24.49
CA VAL A 157 22.86 -23.51 25.63
C VAL A 157 24.29 -22.99 25.52
N SER A 158 24.85 -22.96 24.30
CA SER A 158 26.13 -22.34 24.00
C SER A 158 26.11 -20.82 24.19
N VAL A 159 25.00 -20.16 23.84
CA VAL A 159 24.80 -18.73 24.12
C VAL A 159 24.78 -18.46 25.62
N ASN A 160 23.97 -19.21 26.40
CA ASN A 160 23.93 -19.04 27.86
C ASN A 160 25.29 -19.29 28.51
N ARG A 161 25.98 -20.37 28.15
CA ARG A 161 27.34 -20.65 28.68
C ARG A 161 28.32 -19.52 28.41
N PHE A 162 28.17 -18.80 27.29
CA PHE A 162 28.98 -17.63 26.98
C PHE A 162 28.53 -16.39 27.77
N LEU A 163 27.22 -16.10 27.83
CA LEU A 163 26.68 -15.00 28.64
C LEU A 163 27.02 -15.16 30.13
N ASP A 164 27.01 -16.38 30.66
CA ASP A 164 27.43 -16.72 32.02
C ASP A 164 28.92 -16.49 32.27
N SER A 165 29.75 -16.49 31.21
CA SER A 165 31.17 -16.13 31.26
C SER A 165 31.45 -14.63 31.06
N LEU A 166 30.42 -13.82 30.76
CA LEU A 166 30.52 -12.37 30.76
C LEU A 166 30.50 -11.85 32.20
N THR A 167 31.69 -11.60 32.74
CA THR A 167 31.87 -10.86 33.99
C THR A 167 31.95 -9.37 33.70
N ALA A 168 31.05 -8.61 34.32
CA ALA A 168 31.13 -7.17 34.39
C ALA A 168 32.36 -6.79 35.25
N LEU A 169 33.32 -6.07 34.66
CA LEU A 169 34.55 -5.65 35.32
C LEU A 169 34.49 -4.15 35.62
N ALA A 170 35.17 -3.76 36.69
CA ALA A 170 35.20 -2.38 37.19
C ALA A 170 36.60 -1.79 37.01
N THR A 171 36.82 -1.19 35.85
CA THR A 171 37.88 -0.20 35.62
C THR A 171 37.73 0.97 36.61
N ASN A 172 38.85 1.58 36.99
CA ASN A 172 38.91 2.70 37.96
C ASN A 172 39.78 3.86 37.44
N ASP A 173 40.15 3.79 36.15
CA ASP A 173 40.56 4.89 35.30
C ASP A 173 39.38 5.85 35.12
N ASN A 174 39.64 7.09 34.69
CA ASN A 174 38.59 8.07 34.41
C ASN A 174 38.25 8.12 32.90
N ASP A 175 38.34 6.98 32.21
CA ASP A 175 37.77 6.81 30.87
C ASP A 175 36.25 6.57 30.99
N TRP A 176 35.51 6.94 29.96
CA TRP A 176 34.03 6.84 29.90
C TRP A 176 33.48 6.40 28.53
N PRO A 177 34.20 6.51 27.41
CA PRO A 177 33.91 5.74 26.21
C PRO A 177 34.52 4.33 26.28
N GLU A 178 34.05 3.47 25.38
CA GLU A 178 34.34 2.04 25.34
C GLU A 178 34.87 1.60 23.96
N ASP A 179 35.41 0.37 23.87
CA ASP A 179 35.85 -0.29 22.62
C ASP A 179 34.67 -0.74 21.72
N VAL A 180 33.65 0.12 21.57
CA VAL A 180 32.51 -0.08 20.68
C VAL A 180 32.98 -0.31 19.24
N LEU A 181 34.07 0.33 18.81
CA LEU A 181 34.61 0.17 17.45
C LEU A 181 35.29 -1.20 17.26
N GLY A 182 36.04 -1.72 18.23
CA GLY A 182 36.54 -3.09 18.21
C GLY A 182 35.40 -4.11 18.26
N GLY A 183 34.35 -3.84 19.04
CA GLY A 183 33.12 -4.62 19.05
C GLY A 183 32.42 -4.67 17.67
N VAL A 184 32.26 -3.53 17.01
CA VAL A 184 31.72 -3.46 15.64
C VAL A 184 32.64 -4.16 14.64
N GLN A 185 33.96 -4.02 14.75
CA GLN A 185 34.93 -4.70 13.89
C GLN A 185 34.87 -6.22 14.07
N GLN A 186 34.66 -6.72 15.28
CA GLN A 186 34.45 -8.15 15.55
C GLN A 186 33.08 -8.64 15.02
N ALA A 187 32.03 -7.81 15.07
CA ALA A 187 30.73 -8.13 14.50
C ALA A 187 30.75 -8.21 12.96
N ILE A 188 31.56 -7.39 12.28
CA ILE A 188 31.82 -7.47 10.83
C ILE A 188 32.48 -8.80 10.46
N ASN A 189 33.40 -9.29 11.32
CA ASN A 189 34.18 -10.51 11.10
C ASN A 189 33.45 -11.81 11.51
N ALA A 190 32.19 -11.75 11.94
CA ALA A 190 31.39 -12.93 12.30
C ALA A 190 30.90 -13.71 11.07
N THR A 191 30.58 -15.00 11.23
CA THR A 191 30.24 -15.90 10.10
C THR A 191 28.79 -15.73 9.64
N TRP A 192 28.44 -14.57 9.08
CA TRP A 192 27.12 -14.25 8.53
C TRP A 192 26.78 -15.12 7.31
N THR A 193 25.70 -15.91 7.36
CA THR A 193 25.26 -16.80 6.25
C THR A 193 23.81 -16.60 5.84
N GLN A 194 22.93 -16.14 6.75
CA GLN A 194 21.50 -15.97 6.47
C GLN A 194 21.22 -14.69 5.65
N LYS A 195 20.02 -14.62 5.05
CA LYS A 195 19.59 -13.47 4.25
C LYS A 195 19.12 -12.29 5.10
N THR A 196 18.46 -12.54 6.23
CA THR A 196 18.18 -11.50 7.23
C THR A 196 19.31 -11.47 8.25
N ARG A 197 19.91 -10.29 8.41
CA ARG A 197 21.07 -10.04 9.28
C ARG A 197 20.73 -8.84 10.16
N CYS A 198 20.89 -9.01 11.47
CA CYS A 198 20.52 -8.01 12.46
C CYS A 198 21.58 -7.92 13.57
N ILE A 199 22.06 -6.70 13.85
CA ILE A 199 22.77 -6.36 15.09
C ILE A 199 21.76 -5.72 16.04
N ILE A 200 21.64 -6.29 17.24
CA ILE A 200 21.06 -5.61 18.40
C ILE A 200 22.24 -5.09 19.21
N HIS A 201 22.47 -3.78 19.18
CA HIS A 201 23.51 -3.13 19.98
C HIS A 201 22.90 -2.63 21.29
N ILE A 202 23.44 -3.05 22.43
CA ILE A 202 23.02 -2.62 23.77
C ILE A 202 24.18 -1.87 24.41
N ALA A 203 23.97 -0.58 24.77
CA ALA A 203 25.03 0.29 25.26
C ALA A 203 24.52 1.39 26.20
N ASP A 204 25.33 1.75 27.20
CA ASP A 204 25.17 2.93 28.06
C ASP A 204 26.36 3.92 27.97
N ALA A 205 27.41 3.56 27.21
CA ALA A 205 28.58 4.38 26.88
C ALA A 205 28.85 4.47 25.36
N PRO A 206 29.51 5.54 24.86
CA PRO A 206 29.83 5.74 23.44
C PRO A 206 31.21 5.16 23.04
N PRO A 207 31.56 5.07 21.73
CA PRO A 207 32.94 4.89 21.28
C PRO A 207 33.84 6.10 21.60
N HIS A 208 35.14 5.84 21.78
CA HIS A 208 36.19 6.88 21.84
C HIS A 208 36.20 7.79 20.60
N GLY A 209 36.60 9.04 20.82
CA GLY A 209 36.78 10.05 19.77
C GLY A 209 35.85 11.27 19.93
N ARG A 210 36.45 12.46 20.00
CA ARG A 210 35.84 13.81 20.09
C ARG A 210 34.66 14.08 19.16
N ASN A 211 34.59 13.40 18.02
CA ASN A 211 33.50 13.56 17.07
C ASN A 211 32.25 12.75 17.43
N LEU A 212 32.37 11.68 18.23
CA LEU A 212 31.34 10.66 18.48
C LEU A 212 30.52 10.87 19.77
N HIS A 213 31.03 11.62 20.75
CA HIS A 213 30.34 11.87 22.03
C HIS A 213 30.35 13.35 22.46
N ASN A 214 29.69 13.64 23.58
CA ASN A 214 29.61 14.97 24.20
C ASN A 214 30.27 15.01 25.60
N LEU A 215 31.13 14.03 25.89
CA LEU A 215 31.87 13.97 27.15
C LEU A 215 32.95 15.06 27.17
N LYS A 216 33.49 15.35 28.36
CA LYS A 216 34.60 16.30 28.52
C LYS A 216 35.89 15.71 27.98
N ASP A 217 36.81 16.56 27.52
CA ASP A 217 38.14 16.14 27.06
C ASP A 217 38.93 15.29 28.07
N SER A 218 38.71 15.51 29.36
CA SER A 218 39.37 14.77 30.45
C SER A 218 38.68 13.44 30.82
N ALA A 219 37.78 12.95 29.97
CA ALA A 219 37.00 11.73 30.19
C ALA A 219 37.07 10.76 29.00
N ASP A 220 37.98 11.00 28.05
CA ASP A 220 38.30 10.10 26.92
C ASP A 220 39.83 10.09 26.76
N HIS A 221 40.50 8.97 27.07
CA HIS A 221 41.96 8.89 26.89
C HIS A 221 42.39 8.82 25.41
N TYR A 222 41.46 8.49 24.50
CA TYR A 222 41.68 8.27 23.07
C TYR A 222 40.91 9.29 22.21
N ILE A 223 40.85 10.53 22.70
CA ILE A 223 40.02 11.62 22.21
C ILE A 223 40.19 12.01 20.74
N GLU A 224 41.38 11.87 20.16
CA GLU A 224 41.54 12.21 18.75
C GLU A 224 41.07 11.03 17.88
N PRO A 225 40.19 11.23 16.87
CA PRO A 225 39.55 10.12 16.16
C PRO A 225 40.55 9.16 15.51
N GLY A 226 40.49 7.88 15.88
CA GLY A 226 41.45 6.86 15.45
C GLY A 226 42.77 6.82 16.25
N SER A 227 42.84 7.49 17.41
CA SER A 227 43.96 7.37 18.36
C SER A 227 43.83 6.19 19.33
N GLU A 228 42.67 5.53 19.38
CA GLU A 228 42.46 4.31 20.18
C GLU A 228 43.36 3.14 19.70
N PRO A 229 43.67 2.15 20.56
CA PRO A 229 44.71 1.14 20.29
C PRO A 229 44.59 0.35 18.98
N HIS A 230 43.38 0.12 18.47
CA HIS A 230 43.12 -0.55 17.19
C HIS A 230 43.17 0.41 15.97
N ARG A 231 43.17 1.73 16.20
CA ARG A 231 43.21 2.82 15.20
C ARG A 231 42.04 2.83 14.21
N LEU A 232 40.89 2.37 14.68
CA LEU A 232 39.64 2.31 13.95
C LEU A 232 38.96 3.68 13.86
N THR A 233 38.09 3.83 12.88
CA THR A 233 37.14 4.94 12.79
C THR A 233 35.77 4.38 12.42
N TYR A 234 34.70 5.07 12.82
CA TYR A 234 33.34 4.54 12.64
C TYR A 234 32.93 4.41 11.16
N GLU A 235 33.34 5.32 10.27
CA GLU A 235 32.82 5.33 8.90
C GLU A 235 33.15 4.08 8.07
N PRO A 236 34.41 3.59 7.98
CA PRO A 236 34.72 2.39 7.20
C PRO A 236 33.97 1.16 7.72
N LEU A 237 33.86 1.03 9.04
CA LEU A 237 33.16 -0.07 9.72
C LEU A 237 31.66 -0.08 9.37
N LEU A 238 30.98 1.07 9.49
CA LEU A 238 29.55 1.15 9.16
C LEU A 238 29.29 0.99 7.66
N LYS A 239 30.20 1.46 6.79
CA LYS A 239 30.14 1.21 5.34
C LYS A 239 30.28 -0.29 5.03
N GLN A 240 31.07 -1.04 5.81
CA GLN A 240 31.14 -2.51 5.73
C GLN A 240 29.87 -3.20 6.26
N LEU A 241 29.27 -2.76 7.38
CA LEU A 241 27.97 -3.29 7.85
C LEU A 241 26.85 -3.11 6.81
N VAL A 242 26.80 -1.94 6.18
CA VAL A 242 25.88 -1.63 5.07
C VAL A 242 26.11 -2.58 3.89
N HIS A 243 27.35 -2.75 3.45
CA HIS A 243 27.70 -3.67 2.35
C HIS A 243 27.33 -5.13 2.68
N LEU A 244 27.53 -5.56 3.93
CA LEU A 244 27.08 -6.86 4.43
C LEU A 244 25.55 -6.99 4.59
N ASN A 245 24.78 -5.96 4.25
CA ASN A 245 23.31 -5.90 4.38
C ASN A 245 22.82 -6.16 5.81
N ILE A 246 23.51 -5.61 6.81
CA ILE A 246 23.19 -5.76 8.23
C ILE A 246 22.26 -4.63 8.69
N ASN A 247 21.08 -4.99 9.21
CA ASN A 247 20.17 -4.07 9.89
C ASN A 247 20.66 -3.81 11.31
N TYR A 248 20.52 -2.57 11.79
CA TYR A 248 21.08 -2.12 13.07
C TYR A 248 19.98 -1.58 13.98
N ALA A 249 19.88 -2.12 15.19
CA ALA A 249 19.01 -1.60 16.24
C ALA A 249 19.85 -1.27 17.48
N LEU A 250 19.92 0.02 17.84
CA LEU A 250 20.58 0.49 19.05
C LEU A 250 19.56 0.60 20.18
N LEU A 251 19.69 -0.26 21.19
CA LEU A 251 18.95 -0.22 22.44
C LEU A 251 19.75 0.65 23.43
N ARG A 252 19.54 1.98 23.38
CA ARG A 252 20.23 2.93 24.25
C ARG A 252 19.74 2.80 25.69
N VAL A 253 20.64 2.78 26.66
CA VAL A 253 20.30 2.81 28.09
C VAL A 253 20.10 4.24 28.60
N ASN A 254 20.86 5.20 28.05
CA ASN A 254 20.80 6.61 28.45
C ASN A 254 21.10 7.53 27.22
N SER A 255 21.54 8.78 27.45
CA SER A 255 21.79 9.80 26.40
C SER A 255 23.26 10.07 26.04
N THR A 256 24.24 9.39 26.65
CA THR A 256 25.68 9.49 26.26
C THR A 256 25.87 9.07 24.79
N THR A 257 25.13 8.06 24.36
CA THR A 257 25.16 7.47 23.01
C THR A 257 24.39 8.28 21.97
N ASP A 258 23.68 9.36 22.33
CA ASP A 258 22.83 10.14 21.40
C ASP A 258 23.57 10.56 20.12
N ARG A 259 24.82 11.00 20.29
CA ARG A 259 25.67 11.51 19.20
C ARG A 259 26.25 10.39 18.33
N MET A 260 26.59 9.27 18.95
CA MET A 260 26.98 8.04 18.26
C MET A 260 25.80 7.55 17.41
N ALA A 261 24.59 7.46 17.99
CA ALA A 261 23.37 7.06 17.29
C ALA A 261 23.10 7.96 16.07
N TYR A 262 23.17 9.28 16.25
CA TYR A 262 23.02 10.26 15.18
C TYR A 262 24.03 10.04 14.04
N LEU A 263 25.33 9.95 14.34
CA LEU A 263 26.37 9.76 13.31
C LEU A 263 26.31 8.39 12.64
N PHE A 264 26.00 7.33 13.38
CA PHE A 264 25.85 5.99 12.83
C PHE A 264 24.64 5.94 11.87
N SER A 265 23.53 6.56 12.28
CA SER A 265 22.34 6.70 11.45
C SER A 265 22.60 7.52 10.18
N ALA A 266 23.49 8.51 10.20
CA ALA A 266 23.82 9.32 9.03
C ALA A 266 24.50 8.50 7.92
N ILE A 267 25.38 7.55 8.28
CA ILE A 267 26.00 6.62 7.31
C ILE A 267 24.95 5.69 6.71
N TYR A 268 24.04 5.15 7.52
CA TYR A 268 22.91 4.35 7.04
C TYR A 268 21.96 5.16 6.13
N LYS A 269 21.65 6.42 6.48
CA LYS A 269 20.82 7.34 5.68
C LYS A 269 21.46 7.65 4.31
N ALA A 270 22.79 7.79 4.26
CA ALA A 270 23.54 7.98 3.03
C ALA A 270 23.49 6.74 2.11
N ALA A 271 23.36 5.53 2.68
CA ALA A 271 23.11 4.28 1.97
C ALA A 271 21.60 4.00 1.72
N HIS A 272 20.75 5.04 1.75
CA HIS A 272 19.31 4.96 1.54
C HIS A 272 18.53 4.02 2.49
N ALA A 273 19.11 3.68 3.65
CA ALA A 273 18.41 2.94 4.70
C ALA A 273 17.30 3.79 5.35
N GLU A 274 16.32 3.11 5.95
CA GLU A 274 15.33 3.78 6.80
C GLU A 274 15.95 4.08 8.16
N VAL A 275 15.80 5.32 8.62
CA VAL A 275 16.42 5.83 9.83
C VAL A 275 15.37 6.35 10.79
N LYS A 276 15.37 5.81 12.01
CA LYS A 276 14.45 6.19 13.09
C LYS A 276 15.24 6.39 14.39
N LEU A 277 15.62 7.65 14.66
CA LEU A 277 16.20 8.06 15.93
C LEU A 277 15.11 8.20 17.01
N HIS A 278 15.49 8.07 18.27
CA HIS A 278 14.58 8.19 19.41
C HIS A 278 14.17 9.65 19.63
N GLN A 279 12.93 9.90 20.05
CA GLN A 279 12.39 11.28 20.12
C GLN A 279 13.08 12.15 21.19
N SER A 280 13.69 11.52 22.21
CA SER A 280 14.47 12.19 23.25
C SER A 280 15.97 12.29 22.94
N ASN A 281 16.43 11.79 21.78
CA ASN A 281 17.82 11.96 21.35
C ASN A 281 18.12 13.46 21.09
N SER A 282 19.21 13.95 21.66
CA SER A 282 19.67 15.35 21.60
C SER A 282 19.83 15.92 20.18
N TYR A 283 19.96 15.05 19.17
CA TYR A 283 20.12 15.39 17.76
C TYR A 283 18.86 15.10 16.91
N TYR A 284 17.74 14.71 17.53
CA TYR A 284 16.52 14.33 16.83
C TYR A 284 16.04 15.42 15.84
N SER A 285 15.99 16.69 16.26
CA SER A 285 15.65 17.81 15.37
C SER A 285 16.71 18.04 14.28
N SER A 286 18.00 17.97 14.63
CA SER A 286 19.11 18.11 13.67
C SER A 286 19.07 17.05 12.55
N SER A 287 18.53 15.86 12.84
CA SER A 287 18.31 14.80 11.85
C SER A 287 17.22 15.11 10.81
N LYS A 288 16.36 16.10 11.10
CA LYS A 288 15.31 16.63 10.22
C LYS A 288 15.73 17.93 9.51
N ASP A 289 16.32 18.87 10.24
CA ASP A 289 16.53 20.26 9.79
C ASP A 289 17.74 20.48 8.87
N SER A 290 18.65 19.50 8.76
CA SER A 290 19.89 19.67 7.97
C SER A 290 19.60 19.85 6.47
N THR A 291 19.73 21.08 5.96
CA THR A 291 19.30 21.47 4.61
C THR A 291 20.22 21.03 3.45
N TYR A 292 21.29 20.27 3.74
CA TYR A 292 21.94 19.41 2.72
C TYR A 292 21.11 18.15 2.42
N PHE A 293 20.13 17.82 3.25
CA PHE A 293 19.15 16.76 3.04
C PHE A 293 17.85 17.40 2.52
N GLY A 294 17.22 16.76 1.53
CA GLY A 294 16.00 17.30 0.91
C GLY A 294 14.82 17.29 1.89
N SER A 295 14.27 18.48 2.18
CA SER A 295 13.08 18.62 3.03
C SER A 295 11.88 17.85 2.47
N ARG A 296 11.54 16.74 3.14
CA ARG A 296 10.36 15.92 2.85
C ARG A 296 9.96 15.08 4.07
N ASP A 297 9.57 15.78 5.15
CA ASP A 297 9.07 15.13 6.35
C ASP A 297 7.76 14.34 6.03
N SER A 298 7.61 13.18 6.66
CA SER A 298 6.44 12.27 6.61
C SER A 298 6.12 11.47 5.30
N VAL A 299 6.06 10.14 5.46
CA VAL A 299 5.30 9.11 4.69
C VAL A 299 5.46 9.02 3.15
N LYS A 300 6.60 9.41 2.56
CA LYS A 300 6.88 9.12 1.12
C LYS A 300 8.23 8.46 0.84
N SER A 301 8.40 7.21 1.28
CA SER A 301 8.98 6.07 0.51
C SER A 301 9.46 4.88 1.38
N SER A 302 8.56 4.20 2.10
CA SER A 302 8.83 2.89 2.71
C SER A 302 8.92 1.72 1.69
N VAL A 303 9.21 2.03 0.43
CA VAL A 303 9.22 1.12 -0.73
C VAL A 303 10.62 1.09 -1.40
N ALA A 304 11.61 1.78 -0.83
CA ALA A 304 12.98 1.88 -1.37
C ALA A 304 14.08 1.52 -0.37
N ALA A 305 13.82 1.61 0.95
CA ALA A 305 14.83 1.38 1.98
C ALA A 305 15.05 -0.11 2.24
N VAL A 306 16.16 -0.65 1.71
CA VAL A 306 16.58 -2.06 1.84
C VAL A 306 17.05 -2.42 3.25
N LEU A 307 17.58 -1.44 4.00
CA LEU A 307 18.16 -1.61 5.33
C LEU A 307 17.50 -0.68 6.36
N GLN A 308 17.79 -0.91 7.64
CA GLN A 308 17.30 -0.16 8.79
C GLN A 308 18.43 0.26 9.74
N PHE A 309 18.35 1.49 10.25
CA PHE A 309 18.94 1.91 11.52
C PHE A 309 17.83 2.44 12.42
N GLU A 310 17.62 1.80 13.58
CA GLU A 310 16.62 2.22 14.57
C GLU A 310 17.26 2.41 15.94
N GLU A 311 16.89 3.48 16.64
CA GLU A 311 17.28 3.77 18.02
C GLU A 311 16.05 3.64 18.93
N LEU A 312 16.17 2.82 19.97
CA LEU A 312 15.11 2.46 20.91
C LEU A 312 15.64 2.65 22.33
N GLU A 313 14.82 3.21 23.22
CA GLU A 313 15.19 3.35 24.64
C GLU A 313 14.93 2.04 25.40
N LEU A 314 15.98 1.51 26.03
CA LEU A 314 15.92 0.29 26.82
C LEU A 314 15.32 0.58 28.20
N GLY A 315 13.98 0.70 28.22
CA GLY A 315 13.21 0.97 29.44
C GLY A 315 13.38 -0.07 30.55
N THR A 316 12.92 0.28 31.74
CA THR A 316 13.29 -0.33 33.03
C THR A 316 12.77 -1.75 33.31
N THR A 317 12.21 -2.47 32.32
CA THR A 317 11.58 -3.79 32.52
C THR A 317 12.10 -4.84 31.54
N PHE A 318 12.41 -6.02 32.05
CA PHE A 318 13.09 -7.07 31.28
C PHE A 318 12.26 -7.67 30.15
N ASP A 319 10.92 -7.61 30.24
CA ASP A 319 10.02 -8.00 29.15
C ASP A 319 10.09 -7.07 27.94
N LEU A 320 10.47 -5.80 28.14
CA LEU A 320 10.61 -4.82 27.07
C LEU A 320 11.79 -5.17 26.15
N LEU A 321 12.94 -5.58 26.71
CA LEU A 321 14.09 -6.06 25.92
C LEU A 321 13.66 -7.17 24.94
N ARG A 322 12.94 -8.17 25.44
CA ARG A 322 12.43 -9.29 24.65
C ARG A 322 11.51 -8.82 23.51
N HIS A 323 10.56 -7.95 23.83
CA HIS A 323 9.64 -7.37 22.85
C HIS A 323 10.37 -6.54 21.77
N LEU A 324 11.32 -5.68 22.17
CA LEU A 324 12.09 -4.84 21.24
C LEU A 324 12.93 -5.69 20.28
N VAL A 325 13.60 -6.75 20.76
CA VAL A 325 14.38 -7.65 19.89
C VAL A 325 13.49 -8.35 18.86
N VAL A 326 12.36 -8.95 19.29
CA VAL A 326 11.43 -9.62 18.36
C VAL A 326 10.90 -8.62 17.32
N LYS A 327 10.54 -7.40 17.73
CA LYS A 327 10.13 -6.32 16.82
C LYS A 327 11.21 -5.94 15.81
N SER A 328 12.45 -5.71 16.25
CA SER A 328 13.56 -5.34 15.36
C SER A 328 13.90 -6.45 14.35
N VAL A 329 13.83 -7.71 14.78
CA VAL A 329 14.02 -8.87 13.90
C VAL A 329 12.88 -9.00 12.88
N THR A 330 11.61 -8.92 13.30
CA THR A 330 10.45 -8.96 12.39
C THR A 330 10.44 -7.81 11.37
N SER A 331 10.88 -6.62 11.79
CA SER A 331 11.08 -5.46 10.91
C SER A 331 12.19 -5.71 9.88
N SER A 332 13.31 -6.29 10.31
CA SER A 332 14.43 -6.68 9.43
C SER A 332 14.01 -7.75 8.41
N VAL A 333 13.26 -8.77 8.84
CA VAL A 333 12.72 -9.81 7.95
C VAL A 333 11.85 -9.19 6.85
N SER A 334 10.94 -8.28 7.20
CA SER A 334 10.05 -7.61 6.25
C SER A 334 10.81 -6.93 5.10
N ARG A 335 11.97 -6.32 5.38
CA ARG A 335 12.83 -5.68 4.36
C ARG A 335 13.53 -6.71 3.48
N THR A 336 14.02 -7.80 4.07
CA THR A 336 14.60 -8.93 3.31
C THR A 336 13.61 -9.51 2.30
N VAL A 337 12.32 -9.67 2.66
CA VAL A 337 11.30 -10.14 1.70
C VAL A 337 11.15 -9.18 0.52
N GLY A 338 11.17 -7.86 0.78
CA GLY A 338 11.13 -6.83 -0.27
C GLY A 338 12.27 -7.01 -1.28
N ARG A 339 13.52 -7.11 -0.77
CA ARG A 339 14.73 -7.37 -1.59
C ARG A 339 14.61 -8.68 -2.39
N LEU A 340 14.28 -9.79 -1.74
CA LEU A 340 14.18 -11.11 -2.39
C LEU A 340 13.07 -11.15 -3.45
N SER A 341 11.90 -10.56 -3.18
CA SER A 341 10.78 -10.46 -4.13
C SER A 341 11.15 -9.66 -5.38
N MET A 342 11.87 -8.53 -5.21
CA MET A 342 12.40 -7.77 -6.35
C MET A 342 13.40 -8.58 -7.19
N SER A 343 14.27 -9.36 -6.56
CA SER A 343 15.21 -10.25 -7.26
C SER A 343 14.52 -11.37 -8.04
N LEU A 344 13.48 -12.00 -7.48
CA LEU A 344 12.65 -12.99 -8.21
C LEU A 344 12.00 -12.37 -9.46
N THR A 345 11.53 -11.13 -9.36
CA THR A 345 10.96 -10.38 -10.50
C THR A 345 12.00 -9.96 -11.55
N ARG A 346 13.28 -9.81 -11.20
CA ARG A 346 14.37 -9.63 -12.19
C ARG A 346 14.68 -10.93 -12.92
N LEU A 347 14.81 -12.05 -12.19
CA LEU A 347 15.19 -13.36 -12.76
C LEU A 347 14.20 -13.86 -13.82
N SER A 348 12.90 -13.73 -13.57
CA SER A 348 11.85 -14.14 -14.53
C SER A 348 11.98 -13.47 -15.91
N LYS A 349 12.49 -12.23 -15.95
CA LYS A 349 12.65 -11.44 -17.19
C LYS A 349 13.92 -11.77 -17.98
N ARG A 350 14.97 -12.30 -17.34
CA ARG A 350 16.16 -12.82 -18.05
C ARG A 350 15.83 -14.06 -18.89
N THR A 351 14.93 -14.92 -18.42
CA THR A 351 14.49 -16.12 -19.15
C THR A 351 13.81 -15.85 -20.50
N THR A 352 13.29 -14.64 -20.73
CA THR A 352 12.66 -14.24 -22.00
C THR A 352 13.63 -13.73 -23.06
N THR A 353 14.94 -13.61 -22.76
CA THR A 353 15.97 -13.13 -23.71
C THR A 353 17.06 -14.18 -23.94
N THR A 354 16.99 -14.82 -25.11
CA THR A 354 18.10 -15.54 -25.81
C THR A 354 18.97 -16.52 -25.00
N GLY A 355 18.62 -17.81 -25.10
CA GLY A 355 19.54 -18.84 -25.62
C GLY A 355 20.73 -19.32 -24.77
N ILE A 356 20.89 -20.66 -24.73
CA ILE A 356 22.02 -21.41 -24.13
C ILE A 356 22.08 -21.34 -22.59
N SER A 357 21.55 -22.39 -21.95
CA SER A 357 21.81 -22.71 -20.54
C SER A 357 22.61 -24.01 -20.45
N THR A 358 23.84 -23.92 -19.95
CA THR A 358 24.57 -25.07 -19.40
C THR A 358 24.02 -25.35 -18.00
N LYS A 359 23.69 -26.62 -17.71
CA LYS A 359 23.21 -27.01 -16.39
C LYS A 359 24.37 -27.20 -15.42
N SER A 360 24.27 -26.61 -14.23
CA SER A 360 25.01 -27.01 -13.03
C SER A 360 24.03 -27.35 -11.89
N PRO A 361 24.39 -28.22 -10.92
CA PRO A 361 23.46 -28.72 -9.91
C PRO A 361 23.35 -27.78 -8.71
N ALA A 362 22.27 -27.93 -7.94
CA ALA A 362 22.06 -27.16 -6.72
C ALA A 362 22.95 -27.68 -5.57
N TYR A 363 23.88 -26.84 -5.10
CA TYR A 363 24.22 -26.65 -3.68
C TYR A 363 25.04 -25.37 -3.49
N LEU A 364 24.75 -24.65 -2.40
CA LEU A 364 25.52 -23.56 -1.76
C LEU A 364 26.74 -22.99 -2.52
N THR A 365 26.54 -21.86 -3.19
CA THR A 365 27.52 -20.76 -3.19
C THR A 365 26.82 -19.51 -2.67
N ALA A 366 27.59 -18.58 -2.08
CA ALA A 366 27.06 -17.25 -1.79
C ALA A 366 26.62 -16.61 -3.12
N VAL A 367 25.42 -16.03 -3.14
CA VAL A 367 25.00 -15.20 -4.28
C VAL A 367 25.98 -14.04 -4.34
N ASN A 368 26.73 -13.92 -5.44
CA ASN A 368 27.52 -12.73 -5.67
C ASN A 368 26.54 -11.61 -6.05
N GLU A 369 26.11 -10.83 -5.05
CA GLU A 369 25.10 -9.76 -5.23
C GLU A 369 25.68 -8.54 -5.99
N GLU A 370 26.93 -8.64 -6.47
CA GLU A 370 27.62 -7.73 -7.41
C GLU A 370 27.10 -7.82 -8.87
N GLU A 371 25.79 -7.65 -9.09
CA GLU A 371 25.24 -7.37 -10.43
C GLU A 371 24.51 -6.03 -10.48
N ILE A 372 25.30 -4.99 -10.81
CA ILE A 372 24.95 -3.64 -11.28
C ILE A 372 23.49 -3.23 -11.04
N GLU A 373 23.29 -2.32 -10.10
CA GLU A 373 22.02 -1.61 -9.97
C GLU A 373 21.78 -0.72 -11.18
N GLU A 374 20.86 -1.11 -12.07
CA GLU A 374 20.23 -0.14 -12.98
C GLU A 374 19.56 0.94 -12.13
N GLU A 375 20.07 2.18 -12.21
CA GLU A 375 19.51 3.30 -11.46
C GLU A 375 17.98 3.41 -11.67
N PRO A 376 17.20 3.65 -10.60
CA PRO A 376 15.75 3.72 -10.72
C PRO A 376 15.37 4.93 -11.58
N ILE A 377 14.55 4.73 -12.62
CA ILE A 377 14.08 5.83 -13.46
C ILE A 377 13.24 6.79 -12.61
N VAL A 378 13.83 7.94 -12.27
CA VAL A 378 13.18 9.07 -11.61
C VAL A 378 12.63 10.00 -12.68
N VAL A 379 11.31 10.09 -12.78
CA VAL A 379 10.66 11.08 -13.65
C VAL A 379 10.49 12.38 -12.86
N PRO A 380 10.81 13.57 -13.42
CA PRO A 380 10.54 14.83 -12.72
C PRO A 380 9.06 14.99 -12.37
N VAL A 381 8.76 15.37 -11.12
CA VAL A 381 7.39 15.58 -10.62
C VAL A 381 7.13 17.05 -10.26
N GLU A 382 5.92 17.52 -10.54
CA GLU A 382 5.48 18.89 -10.26
C GLU A 382 4.92 19.00 -8.84
N ASN A 383 5.62 19.73 -7.95
CA ASN A 383 5.19 19.97 -6.56
C ASN A 383 4.24 21.18 -6.43
N VAL A 384 3.27 21.35 -7.34
CA VAL A 384 2.30 22.47 -7.33
C VAL A 384 0.94 21.97 -6.85
N PRO A 385 0.27 22.64 -5.90
CA PRO A 385 -1.09 22.27 -5.46
C PRO A 385 -2.09 22.22 -6.63
N PRO A 386 -3.03 21.25 -6.66
CA PRO A 386 -3.84 20.99 -7.83
C PRO A 386 -4.90 22.06 -8.09
N GLN A 387 -4.79 22.76 -9.21
CA GLN A 387 -5.67 23.87 -9.59
C GLN A 387 -6.87 23.38 -10.41
N TRP A 388 -7.66 22.47 -9.82
CA TRP A 388 -8.74 21.72 -10.49
C TRP A 388 -9.70 22.53 -11.36
N ASN A 389 -9.95 23.80 -11.01
CA ASN A 389 -10.91 24.69 -11.68
C ASN A 389 -10.24 25.79 -12.53
N ALA A 390 -8.91 25.82 -12.63
CA ALA A 390 -8.20 26.83 -13.42
C ALA A 390 -8.24 26.47 -14.93
N PRO A 391 -8.70 27.37 -15.82
CA PRO A 391 -8.73 27.13 -17.25
C PRO A 391 -7.34 26.78 -17.80
N GLY A 392 -7.26 25.70 -18.59
CA GLY A 392 -6.01 25.24 -19.21
C GLY A 392 -4.99 24.59 -18.25
N TRP A 393 -5.27 24.43 -16.95
CA TRP A 393 -4.34 23.78 -16.03
C TRP A 393 -4.24 22.25 -16.27
N LEU A 394 -5.36 21.61 -16.62
CA LEU A 394 -5.37 20.28 -17.24
C LEU A 394 -5.09 20.46 -18.73
N ASP A 395 -3.81 20.39 -19.10
CA ASP A 395 -3.22 20.84 -20.36
C ASP A 395 -3.10 19.74 -21.44
N LYS A 396 -3.37 18.48 -21.11
CA LYS A 396 -3.36 17.34 -22.03
C LYS A 396 -4.76 16.73 -22.17
N MET A 397 -5.37 16.83 -23.36
CA MET A 397 -6.64 16.14 -23.66
C MET A 397 -6.36 14.75 -24.25
N LEU A 398 -7.07 13.74 -23.75
CA LEU A 398 -6.94 12.33 -24.12
C LEU A 398 -8.30 11.76 -24.53
N VAL A 399 -8.48 11.40 -25.81
CA VAL A 399 -9.61 10.56 -26.25
C VAL A 399 -9.19 9.10 -26.13
N VAL A 400 -9.88 8.35 -25.28
CA VAL A 400 -9.51 6.98 -24.91
C VAL A 400 -10.68 5.99 -25.04
N GLU A 401 -10.36 4.73 -25.33
CA GLU A 401 -11.28 3.61 -25.11
C GLU A 401 -10.63 2.53 -24.23
N GLY A 402 -11.44 1.68 -23.63
CA GLY A 402 -10.93 0.65 -22.73
C GLY A 402 -12.03 0.00 -21.90
N PHE A 403 -11.70 -0.37 -20.66
CA PHE A 403 -12.53 -1.24 -19.83
C PHE A 403 -12.54 -0.83 -18.36
N CYS A 404 -13.66 -1.04 -17.68
CA CYS A 404 -13.80 -0.93 -16.22
C CYS A 404 -14.48 -2.18 -15.65
N PRO A 405 -14.30 -2.50 -14.35
CA PRO A 405 -14.90 -3.69 -13.76
C PRO A 405 -16.39 -3.49 -13.52
N ASP A 406 -17.22 -4.45 -13.96
CA ASP A 406 -18.66 -4.41 -13.77
C ASP A 406 -19.09 -5.18 -12.52
N LEU A 407 -19.00 -4.51 -11.37
CA LEU A 407 -19.46 -5.02 -10.08
C LEU A 407 -20.97 -4.79 -9.94
N VAL A 408 -21.76 -5.76 -10.43
CA VAL A 408 -23.23 -5.79 -10.31
C VAL A 408 -23.64 -6.71 -9.17
N MET A 409 -24.54 -6.25 -8.30
CA MET A 409 -25.18 -7.11 -7.31
C MET A 409 -26.38 -7.83 -7.95
N HIS A 410 -26.24 -9.13 -8.25
CA HIS A 410 -27.35 -9.92 -8.76
C HIS A 410 -28.35 -10.23 -7.64
N SER A 411 -29.60 -9.80 -7.81
CA SER A 411 -30.71 -10.19 -6.93
C SER A 411 -31.20 -11.61 -7.29
N ALA A 412 -31.77 -12.32 -6.31
CA ALA A 412 -32.06 -13.75 -6.44
C ALA A 412 -33.13 -14.13 -7.50
N THR A 413 -33.73 -13.16 -8.18
CA THR A 413 -34.86 -13.32 -9.12
C THR A 413 -34.47 -13.22 -10.60
N THR A 414 -33.28 -12.76 -10.97
CA THR A 414 -32.92 -12.50 -12.38
C THR A 414 -32.42 -13.72 -13.16
N LEU A 415 -32.51 -14.93 -12.60
CA LEU A 415 -32.06 -16.19 -13.22
C LEU A 415 -32.98 -17.38 -12.88
N ASP A 416 -34.27 -17.26 -13.22
CA ASP A 416 -35.20 -18.38 -13.44
C ASP A 416 -35.54 -18.41 -14.95
N ASP A 417 -34.67 -19.02 -15.76
CA ASP A 417 -35.00 -19.49 -17.12
C ASP A 417 -35.30 -21.00 -17.05
N SER A 418 -36.44 -21.41 -17.60
CA SER A 418 -37.18 -22.57 -17.11
C SER A 418 -37.07 -23.80 -18.02
N THR A 419 -36.02 -24.62 -17.84
CA THR A 419 -35.91 -25.92 -18.56
C THR A 419 -35.35 -27.11 -17.77
N THR A 420 -34.66 -26.98 -16.62
CA THR A 420 -34.07 -28.14 -15.92
C THR A 420 -34.33 -28.21 -14.41
N PRO A 421 -34.94 -29.31 -13.91
CA PRO A 421 -35.16 -29.51 -12.47
C PRO A 421 -33.93 -30.14 -11.79
N LYS A 422 -32.93 -29.31 -11.45
CA LYS A 422 -31.85 -29.69 -10.51
C LYS A 422 -31.98 -28.89 -9.21
N LYS A 423 -31.66 -29.54 -8.08
CA LYS A 423 -32.00 -29.15 -6.70
C LYS A 423 -31.78 -27.64 -6.41
N LYS A 424 -32.84 -26.91 -6.05
CA LYS A 424 -32.78 -25.50 -5.64
C LYS A 424 -32.03 -25.36 -4.30
N LEU A 425 -30.77 -24.94 -4.35
CA LEU A 425 -30.06 -24.32 -3.23
C LEU A 425 -30.38 -22.81 -3.21
N PRO A 426 -30.50 -22.13 -2.06
CA PRO A 426 -30.79 -20.69 -2.04
C PRO A 426 -29.67 -19.85 -2.69
N LYS A 427 -29.96 -19.22 -3.85
CA LYS A 427 -29.07 -18.28 -4.55
C LYS A 427 -29.00 -16.92 -3.83
N LEU A 428 -28.46 -16.90 -2.60
CA LEU A 428 -28.34 -15.68 -1.77
C LEU A 428 -26.88 -15.44 -1.33
N LEU A 429 -25.95 -15.44 -2.29
CA LEU A 429 -24.54 -15.11 -2.07
C LEU A 429 -23.85 -14.70 -3.40
N THR A 430 -24.31 -13.60 -3.99
CA THR A 430 -24.35 -13.36 -5.46
C THR A 430 -23.33 -12.37 -6.04
N LEU A 431 -22.21 -12.10 -5.35
CA LEU A 431 -21.07 -11.40 -5.97
C LEU A 431 -19.71 -11.93 -5.49
N LEU A 432 -19.41 -11.85 -4.19
CA LEU A 432 -18.09 -12.25 -3.68
C LEU A 432 -17.76 -13.71 -4.00
N VAL A 433 -18.72 -14.64 -3.92
CA VAL A 433 -18.50 -16.05 -4.26
C VAL A 433 -18.27 -16.26 -5.75
N GLU A 434 -18.92 -15.50 -6.63
CA GLU A 434 -18.68 -15.58 -8.08
C GLU A 434 -17.26 -15.11 -8.42
N VAL A 435 -16.83 -13.99 -7.82
CA VAL A 435 -15.46 -13.44 -7.97
C VAL A 435 -14.39 -14.34 -7.33
N MET A 436 -14.69 -14.99 -6.20
CA MET A 436 -13.83 -16.01 -5.58
C MET A 436 -13.82 -17.35 -6.34
N ALA A 437 -14.75 -17.59 -7.28
CA ALA A 437 -14.70 -18.79 -8.12
C ALA A 437 -13.59 -18.67 -9.17
N GLU A 438 -13.68 -17.69 -10.07
CA GLU A 438 -12.76 -17.53 -11.21
C GLU A 438 -12.58 -16.05 -11.62
N ASP A 439 -11.40 -15.69 -12.13
CA ASP A 439 -11.07 -14.31 -12.57
C ASP A 439 -11.90 -13.85 -13.80
N SER A 440 -12.60 -14.76 -14.47
CA SER A 440 -13.52 -14.50 -15.58
C SER A 440 -14.81 -13.81 -15.14
N ASN A 441 -15.25 -14.07 -13.90
CA ASN A 441 -16.48 -13.51 -13.33
C ASN A 441 -16.36 -12.03 -12.98
N ILE A 442 -15.14 -11.49 -12.89
CA ILE A 442 -14.90 -10.04 -12.86
C ILE A 442 -15.03 -9.52 -14.31
N ARG A 443 -16.28 -9.35 -14.74
CA ARG A 443 -16.62 -8.97 -16.12
C ARG A 443 -16.17 -7.53 -16.41
N PRO A 444 -15.40 -7.28 -17.48
CA PRO A 444 -15.10 -5.93 -17.93
C PRO A 444 -16.28 -5.38 -18.75
N THR A 445 -16.71 -4.15 -18.47
CA THR A 445 -17.53 -3.36 -19.40
C THR A 445 -16.63 -2.47 -20.24
N PHE A 446 -16.87 -2.43 -21.55
CA PHE A 446 -16.20 -1.50 -22.48
C PHE A 446 -16.69 -0.06 -22.26
N ILE A 447 -15.76 0.90 -22.26
CA ILE A 447 -16.04 2.32 -22.04
C ILE A 447 -15.27 3.21 -23.03
N GLN A 448 -15.84 4.39 -23.32
CA GLN A 448 -15.17 5.47 -24.04
C GLN A 448 -15.20 6.74 -23.19
N LEU A 449 -14.09 7.48 -23.12
CA LEU A 449 -13.96 8.70 -22.32
C LEU A 449 -13.13 9.75 -23.04
N ASP A 450 -13.52 11.02 -22.87
CA ASP A 450 -12.67 12.18 -23.14
C ASP A 450 -12.13 12.67 -21.78
N ILE A 451 -10.80 12.70 -21.61
CA ILE A 451 -10.13 12.99 -20.32
C ILE A 451 -9.23 14.21 -20.48
N ASN A 452 -9.43 15.21 -19.63
CA ASN A 452 -8.49 16.32 -19.46
C ASN A 452 -7.52 15.96 -18.32
N ALA A 453 -6.22 15.91 -18.61
CA ALA A 453 -5.17 15.49 -17.70
C ALA A 453 -4.04 16.53 -17.60
N ARG A 454 -3.28 16.48 -16.51
CA ARG A 454 -2.04 17.25 -16.33
C ARG A 454 -0.89 16.55 -17.07
N SER A 455 -0.19 17.28 -17.93
CA SER A 455 0.97 16.78 -18.70
C SER A 455 2.11 16.28 -17.81
N LYS A 456 2.36 16.99 -16.70
CA LYS A 456 3.38 16.65 -15.70
C LYS A 456 2.78 15.81 -14.56
N PRO A 457 3.45 14.73 -14.13
CA PRO A 457 3.01 13.95 -12.97
C PRO A 457 3.27 14.72 -11.66
N PHE A 458 2.39 14.55 -10.68
CA PHE A 458 2.55 15.10 -9.32
C PHE A 458 3.17 14.09 -8.35
N SER A 459 3.20 12.81 -8.72
CA SER A 459 3.75 11.73 -7.90
C SER A 459 4.29 10.60 -8.78
N GLN A 460 5.11 9.73 -8.19
CA GLN A 460 5.62 8.51 -8.80
C GLN A 460 5.86 7.45 -7.72
N GLY A 461 5.63 6.19 -8.08
CA GLY A 461 6.06 5.02 -7.30
C GLY A 461 7.23 4.29 -7.98
N ALA A 462 7.45 3.04 -7.59
CA ALA A 462 8.49 2.19 -8.18
C ALA A 462 8.28 1.96 -9.69
N MET A 463 7.05 1.60 -10.11
CA MET A 463 6.76 1.23 -11.50
C MET A 463 5.98 2.28 -12.31
N ARG A 464 5.28 3.22 -11.65
CA ARG A 464 4.31 4.13 -12.31
C ARG A 464 4.51 5.60 -11.92
N THR A 465 4.16 6.51 -12.84
CA THR A 465 3.90 7.94 -12.55
C THR A 465 2.40 8.17 -12.33
N ALA A 466 2.03 9.32 -11.76
CA ALA A 466 0.65 9.71 -11.51
C ALA A 466 0.42 11.20 -11.85
N SER A 467 -0.56 11.47 -12.72
CA SER A 467 -1.01 12.82 -13.14
C SER A 467 -2.45 13.09 -12.72
N TYR A 468 -2.77 14.34 -12.38
CA TYR A 468 -4.15 14.77 -12.10
C TYR A 468 -5.02 14.71 -13.36
N ALA A 469 -6.31 14.36 -13.22
CA ALA A 469 -7.25 14.28 -14.34
C ALA A 469 -8.71 14.55 -13.97
N ARG A 470 -9.52 14.93 -14.96
CA ARG A 470 -10.99 14.99 -14.94
C ARG A 470 -11.55 14.44 -16.26
N THR A 471 -12.68 13.75 -16.21
CA THR A 471 -13.45 13.36 -17.41
C THR A 471 -14.29 14.54 -17.90
N SER A 472 -14.53 14.67 -19.21
CA SER A 472 -15.06 15.89 -19.84
C SER A 472 -16.45 16.34 -19.35
N ALA A 473 -17.27 15.40 -18.87
CA ALA A 473 -18.62 15.64 -18.34
C ALA A 473 -18.75 15.41 -16.82
N SER A 474 -17.67 15.48 -16.04
CA SER A 474 -17.71 15.37 -14.58
C SER A 474 -16.80 16.36 -13.85
N THR A 475 -17.21 16.75 -12.65
CA THR A 475 -16.36 17.46 -11.68
C THR A 475 -15.58 16.51 -10.77
N ASP A 476 -15.84 15.20 -10.82
CA ASP A 476 -15.11 14.17 -10.09
C ASP A 476 -13.60 14.26 -10.39
N ARG A 477 -12.79 14.11 -9.36
CA ARG A 477 -11.31 14.21 -9.44
C ARG A 477 -10.74 12.81 -9.66
N PHE A 478 -9.84 12.67 -10.63
CA PHE A 478 -9.20 11.41 -10.99
C PHE A 478 -7.66 11.53 -11.04
N VAL A 479 -7.00 10.38 -11.08
CA VAL A 479 -5.58 10.22 -11.35
C VAL A 479 -5.42 9.32 -12.57
N VAL A 480 -4.60 9.75 -13.52
CA VAL A 480 -4.08 8.89 -14.60
C VAL A 480 -2.72 8.35 -14.16
N LYS A 481 -2.55 7.02 -14.16
CA LYS A 481 -1.26 6.35 -13.92
C LYS A 481 -0.69 5.79 -15.23
N MET A 482 0.63 5.88 -15.39
CA MET A 482 1.38 5.40 -16.57
C MET A 482 2.64 4.64 -16.11
N PHE A 483 3.09 3.60 -16.84
CA PHE A 483 4.32 2.87 -16.51
C PHE A 483 5.60 3.66 -16.86
N LYS A 484 6.66 3.49 -16.05
CA LYS A 484 7.97 4.14 -16.22
C LYS A 484 8.90 3.47 -17.25
N LYS A 485 8.83 2.15 -17.35
CA LYS A 485 9.62 1.33 -18.29
C LYS A 485 8.65 0.61 -19.24
N MET A 486 9.05 0.48 -20.51
CA MET A 486 8.36 -0.39 -21.45
C MET A 486 8.45 -1.85 -20.98
N GLY A 487 7.36 -2.63 -21.09
CA GLY A 487 7.38 -4.07 -20.81
C GLY A 487 6.18 -4.61 -20.02
N LYS A 488 5.47 -3.78 -19.24
CA LYS A 488 4.12 -4.10 -18.76
C LYS A 488 3.08 -3.50 -19.72
N GLY A 489 1.98 -4.21 -19.93
CA GLY A 489 0.98 -3.88 -20.95
C GLY A 489 -0.46 -3.88 -20.43
N ILE A 490 -1.41 -3.99 -21.36
CA ILE A 490 -2.85 -4.00 -21.03
C ILE A 490 -3.26 -5.17 -20.14
N ALA A 491 -2.54 -6.30 -20.20
CA ALA A 491 -2.82 -7.48 -19.40
C ALA A 491 -2.46 -7.28 -17.91
N ASP A 492 -1.32 -6.65 -17.61
CA ASP A 492 -0.94 -6.28 -16.24
C ASP A 492 -1.99 -5.34 -15.62
N LEU A 493 -2.40 -4.30 -16.35
CA LEU A 493 -3.44 -3.37 -15.88
C LEU A 493 -4.82 -4.03 -15.76
N ALA A 494 -5.13 -5.02 -16.61
CA ALA A 494 -6.34 -5.82 -16.50
C ALA A 494 -6.34 -6.71 -15.25
N GLU A 495 -5.16 -7.19 -14.83
CA GLU A 495 -5.02 -7.96 -13.60
C GLU A 495 -5.07 -7.05 -12.36
N ASP A 496 -4.41 -5.88 -12.35
CA ASP A 496 -4.56 -4.84 -11.32
C ASP A 496 -6.05 -4.47 -11.11
N MET A 497 -6.77 -4.20 -12.22
CA MET A 497 -8.21 -3.93 -12.21
C MET A 497 -9.01 -5.07 -11.57
N LYS A 498 -8.65 -6.32 -11.84
CA LYS A 498 -9.31 -7.51 -11.27
C LYS A 498 -8.99 -7.71 -9.79
N CYS A 499 -7.72 -7.57 -9.38
CA CYS A 499 -7.31 -7.55 -7.97
C CYS A 499 -8.14 -6.53 -7.19
N GLN A 500 -8.18 -5.29 -7.67
CA GLN A 500 -8.82 -4.17 -6.99
C GLN A 500 -10.36 -4.32 -6.93
N ALA A 501 -10.98 -4.86 -8.00
CA ALA A 501 -12.40 -5.21 -7.99
C ALA A 501 -12.74 -6.34 -7.01
N MET A 502 -11.86 -7.33 -6.85
CA MET A 502 -12.02 -8.42 -5.87
C MET A 502 -11.87 -7.93 -4.43
N CYS A 503 -10.88 -7.08 -4.15
CA CYS A 503 -10.71 -6.40 -2.86
C CYS A 503 -11.97 -5.59 -2.49
N LYS A 504 -12.55 -4.89 -3.45
CA LYS A 504 -13.80 -4.14 -3.28
C LYS A 504 -15.02 -5.03 -2.99
N ALA A 505 -15.11 -6.21 -3.63
CA ALA A 505 -16.14 -7.20 -3.33
C ALA A 505 -16.02 -7.79 -1.92
N PHE A 506 -14.81 -7.99 -1.40
CA PHE A 506 -14.59 -8.33 0.01
C PHE A 506 -15.00 -7.17 0.93
N ALA A 507 -14.66 -5.92 0.59
CA ALA A 507 -14.97 -4.74 1.40
C ALA A 507 -16.49 -4.51 1.53
N LEU A 508 -17.26 -4.77 0.48
CA LEU A 508 -18.74 -4.71 0.53
C LEU A 508 -19.31 -5.62 1.62
N GLU A 509 -18.86 -6.88 1.67
CA GLU A 509 -19.33 -7.84 2.68
C GLU A 509 -18.77 -7.54 4.08
N PHE A 510 -17.50 -7.12 4.19
CA PHE A 510 -16.88 -6.70 5.46
C PHE A 510 -17.62 -5.52 6.10
N ASN A 511 -17.98 -4.50 5.31
CA ASN A 511 -18.69 -3.32 5.79
C ASN A 511 -20.09 -3.65 6.32
N ALA A 512 -20.79 -4.58 5.68
CA ALA A 512 -22.12 -5.02 6.11
C ALA A 512 -22.13 -5.80 7.45
N LEU A 513 -20.95 -6.15 7.98
CA LEU A 513 -20.77 -6.89 9.24
C LEU A 513 -20.27 -6.00 10.40
N LEU A 514 -20.00 -4.72 10.16
CA LEU A 514 -19.36 -3.80 11.12
C LEU A 514 -20.10 -2.45 11.23
N ASP A 515 -19.73 -1.66 12.23
CA ASP A 515 -20.25 -0.30 12.39
C ASP A 515 -19.63 0.62 11.31
N PRO A 516 -20.37 1.58 10.70
CA PRO A 516 -19.85 2.39 9.58
C PRO A 516 -18.54 3.15 9.83
N LYS A 517 -18.18 3.42 11.09
CA LYS A 517 -16.90 4.02 11.50
C LYS A 517 -15.66 3.11 11.28
N TYR A 518 -15.87 1.83 11.00
CA TYR A 518 -14.82 0.86 10.65
C TYR A 518 -14.90 0.39 9.19
N SER A 519 -15.85 0.92 8.41
CA SER A 519 -15.98 0.57 7.00
C SER A 519 -14.79 1.07 6.20
N ILE A 520 -14.32 0.24 5.27
CA ILE A 520 -13.27 0.57 4.30
C ILE A 520 -13.84 0.50 2.88
N ASP A 521 -13.25 1.21 1.93
CA ASP A 521 -13.60 1.08 0.52
C ASP A 521 -12.35 1.14 -0.35
N PHE A 522 -12.38 0.46 -1.49
CA PHE A 522 -11.33 0.53 -2.51
C PHE A 522 -11.81 1.41 -3.66
N VAL A 523 -10.97 2.32 -4.14
CA VAL A 523 -11.24 2.98 -5.44
C VAL A 523 -11.26 1.91 -6.54
N ILE A 524 -12.00 2.15 -7.63
CA ILE A 524 -11.92 1.30 -8.82
C ILE A 524 -10.88 1.83 -9.78
N THR A 525 -10.32 0.94 -10.60
CA THR A 525 -9.38 1.27 -11.66
C THR A 525 -9.98 0.88 -13.01
N ALA A 526 -9.95 1.79 -13.97
CA ALA A 526 -10.24 1.51 -15.38
C ALA A 526 -8.94 1.41 -16.19
N VAL A 527 -8.92 0.56 -17.21
CA VAL A 527 -7.78 0.28 -18.09
C VAL A 527 -8.07 0.86 -19.46
N LEU A 528 -7.20 1.73 -19.98
CA LEU A 528 -7.50 2.61 -21.11
C LEU A 528 -6.33 2.69 -22.11
N SER A 529 -6.64 2.94 -23.38
CA SER A 529 -5.66 3.23 -24.44
C SER A 529 -6.02 4.49 -25.23
N SER A 530 -4.98 5.25 -25.62
CA SER A 530 -5.12 6.48 -26.42
C SER A 530 -5.46 6.20 -27.88
N LYS A 531 -6.35 7.01 -28.47
CA LYS A 531 -6.69 6.95 -29.91
C LYS A 531 -5.90 7.90 -30.81
N LEU A 532 -5.36 8.99 -30.27
CA LEU A 532 -5.00 10.18 -31.09
C LEU A 532 -3.51 10.30 -31.45
N SER A 533 -2.63 9.50 -30.86
CA SER A 533 -1.18 9.58 -31.08
C SER A 533 -0.70 8.59 -32.14
N ALA A 534 -0.69 9.01 -33.42
CA ALA A 534 -0.14 8.21 -34.51
C ALA A 534 1.34 7.84 -34.29
N ASP A 535 2.12 8.75 -33.68
CA ASP A 535 3.53 8.58 -33.34
C ASP A 535 3.76 7.76 -32.05
N ILE A 536 2.70 7.50 -31.25
CA ILE A 536 2.79 6.71 -30.01
C ILE A 536 1.71 5.63 -30.00
N LYS A 537 1.97 4.55 -30.74
CA LYS A 537 1.22 3.29 -30.63
C LYS A 537 1.64 2.53 -29.37
N GLY A 538 0.73 2.37 -28.42
CA GLY A 538 0.87 1.37 -27.34
C GLY A 538 0.95 1.89 -25.90
N GLU A 539 0.79 3.20 -25.65
CA GLU A 539 0.62 3.68 -24.28
C GLU A 539 -0.73 3.21 -23.70
N PHE A 540 -0.66 2.24 -22.78
CA PHE A 540 -1.76 1.88 -21.89
C PHE A 540 -1.66 2.68 -20.60
N ILE A 541 -2.79 3.21 -20.15
CA ILE A 541 -2.91 4.00 -18.93
C ILE A 541 -3.98 3.38 -18.02
N SER A 542 -3.91 3.66 -16.73
CA SER A 542 -5.03 3.39 -15.83
C SER A 542 -5.61 4.69 -15.25
N LEU A 543 -6.91 4.68 -14.96
CA LEU A 543 -7.66 5.80 -14.41
C LEU A 543 -8.36 5.36 -13.12
N GLU A 544 -8.13 6.09 -12.03
CA GLU A 544 -8.78 5.85 -10.73
C GLU A 544 -9.21 7.17 -10.06
N PRO A 545 -10.24 7.18 -9.20
CA PRO A 545 -10.59 8.31 -8.35
C PRO A 545 -9.39 8.88 -7.57
N TYR A 546 -9.27 10.21 -7.54
CA TYR A 546 -8.25 10.91 -6.75
C TYR A 546 -8.58 10.83 -5.25
N ILE A 547 -7.64 10.26 -4.49
CA ILE A 547 -7.66 10.24 -3.03
C ILE A 547 -6.92 11.48 -2.52
N ASP A 548 -7.56 12.20 -1.60
CA ASP A 548 -7.11 13.49 -1.06
C ASP A 548 -6.69 13.33 0.41
N GLY A 549 -5.70 14.10 0.86
CA GLY A 549 -5.12 14.02 2.21
C GLY A 549 -3.87 13.15 2.36
N ASN A 550 -3.56 12.79 3.62
CA ASN A 550 -2.30 12.16 4.00
C ASN A 550 -2.31 10.64 3.78
N TYR A 551 -1.46 10.19 2.86
CA TYR A 551 -1.36 8.77 2.49
C TYR A 551 -0.71 7.94 3.61
N VAL A 552 -1.34 6.82 3.96
CA VAL A 552 -0.90 5.87 4.99
C VAL A 552 -0.84 4.47 4.39
N LYS A 553 0.20 3.71 4.75
CA LYS A 553 0.29 2.27 4.52
C LYS A 553 0.05 1.56 5.85
N TYR A 554 -0.97 0.71 5.92
CA TYR A 554 -1.40 0.02 7.13
C TYR A 554 -0.74 -1.36 7.26
N ASN A 555 -0.57 -2.08 6.15
CA ASN A 555 0.25 -3.28 6.08
C ASN A 555 0.91 -3.43 4.70
N SER A 556 1.83 -4.38 4.53
CA SER A 556 2.41 -4.74 3.23
C SER A 556 1.99 -6.14 2.75
N ASN A 557 2.30 -6.45 1.49
CA ASN A 557 2.22 -7.83 0.97
C ASN A 557 3.29 -8.79 1.53
N PHE A 558 4.17 -8.33 2.43
CA PHE A 558 5.27 -9.09 3.01
C PHE A 558 5.35 -9.02 4.55
N GLY A 559 4.21 -8.79 5.22
CA GLY A 559 4.11 -8.94 6.68
C GLY A 559 4.41 -7.69 7.51
N TYR A 560 4.83 -6.56 6.91
CA TYR A 560 4.90 -5.29 7.64
C TYR A 560 3.50 -4.89 8.15
N VAL A 561 3.44 -4.42 9.39
CA VAL A 561 2.25 -3.87 10.05
C VAL A 561 2.62 -2.48 10.58
N ASN A 562 1.74 -1.49 10.39
CA ASN A 562 1.98 -0.14 10.88
C ASN A 562 1.67 -0.02 12.38
N GLU A 563 2.70 -0.16 13.20
CA GLU A 563 2.60 -0.04 14.67
C GLU A 563 2.68 1.40 15.19
N ASP A 564 3.07 2.38 14.36
CA ASP A 564 3.21 3.78 14.78
C ASP A 564 1.86 4.52 14.92
N ILE A 565 0.76 3.91 14.45
CA ILE A 565 -0.63 4.37 14.65
C ILE A 565 -1.52 3.27 15.28
N PRO A 566 -1.20 2.80 16.51
CA PRO A 566 -1.82 1.60 17.09
C PRO A 566 -3.28 1.82 17.51
N ASN A 567 -3.69 3.06 17.76
CA ASN A 567 -5.06 3.43 18.16
C ASN A 567 -5.97 3.85 16.99
N ASP A 568 -5.45 3.91 15.75
CA ASP A 568 -6.22 4.35 14.59
C ASP A 568 -7.30 3.33 14.19
N PRO A 569 -8.56 3.75 13.94
CA PRO A 569 -9.64 2.83 13.62
C PRO A 569 -9.50 2.18 12.22
N PHE A 570 -8.81 2.83 11.28
CA PHE A 570 -8.60 2.31 9.93
C PHE A 570 -7.43 1.33 9.88
N ASN A 571 -6.40 1.52 10.70
CA ASN A 571 -5.36 0.52 10.95
C ASN A 571 -5.96 -0.76 11.53
N HIS A 572 -6.80 -0.62 12.58
CA HIS A 572 -7.57 -1.73 13.13
C HIS A 572 -8.43 -2.44 12.07
N ALA A 573 -9.18 -1.68 11.26
CA ALA A 573 -10.01 -2.21 10.19
C ALA A 573 -9.16 -2.91 9.11
N ALA A 574 -8.01 -2.37 8.74
CA ALA A 574 -7.10 -2.95 7.74
C ALA A 574 -6.58 -4.33 8.18
N GLN A 575 -6.02 -4.46 9.40
CA GLN A 575 -5.51 -5.76 9.85
C GLN A 575 -6.65 -6.80 9.99
N ALA A 576 -7.83 -6.37 10.45
CA ALA A 576 -8.99 -7.24 10.56
C ALA A 576 -9.60 -7.60 9.19
N PHE A 577 -9.51 -6.72 8.20
CA PHE A 577 -9.95 -6.96 6.83
C PHE A 577 -9.06 -8.00 6.14
N SER A 578 -7.74 -7.86 6.22
CA SER A 578 -6.80 -8.87 5.72
C SER A 578 -7.13 -10.25 6.32
N HIS A 579 -7.27 -10.35 7.63
CA HIS A 579 -7.64 -11.60 8.30
C HIS A 579 -9.03 -12.11 7.87
N PHE A 580 -10.03 -11.23 7.77
CA PHE A 580 -11.36 -11.56 7.25
C PHE A 580 -11.31 -12.14 5.83
N THR A 581 -10.50 -11.60 4.91
CA THR A 581 -10.42 -12.14 3.54
C THR A 581 -9.88 -13.57 3.51
N PHE A 582 -8.93 -13.90 4.39
CA PHE A 582 -8.41 -15.25 4.57
C PHE A 582 -9.45 -16.20 5.18
N GLU A 583 -10.12 -15.76 6.25
CA GLU A 583 -11.18 -16.53 6.91
C GLU A 583 -12.35 -16.81 5.94
N ARG A 584 -12.86 -15.76 5.30
CA ARG A 584 -14.05 -15.76 4.45
C ARG A 584 -13.87 -16.51 3.13
N SER A 585 -12.62 -16.65 2.68
CA SER A 585 -12.23 -17.43 1.50
C SER A 585 -11.79 -18.87 1.81
N TRP A 586 -11.80 -19.29 3.08
CA TRP A 586 -11.30 -20.60 3.55
C TRP A 586 -9.81 -20.82 3.21
N GLY A 587 -8.99 -19.78 3.40
CA GLY A 587 -7.56 -19.82 3.12
C GLY A 587 -7.21 -19.94 1.62
N ARG A 588 -8.10 -19.48 0.74
CA ARG A 588 -7.84 -19.42 -0.71
C ARG A 588 -7.20 -18.09 -1.13
N PHE A 589 -7.58 -16.99 -0.49
CA PHE A 589 -7.15 -15.62 -0.81
C PHE A 589 -6.80 -14.84 0.46
N LEU A 590 -5.84 -13.92 0.37
CA LEU A 590 -5.51 -12.94 1.40
C LEU A 590 -5.28 -11.59 0.73
N VAL A 591 -6.07 -10.58 1.09
CA VAL A 591 -5.85 -9.20 0.66
C VAL A 591 -4.89 -8.51 1.64
N CYS A 592 -3.89 -7.83 1.09
CA CYS A 592 -2.78 -7.20 1.80
C CYS A 592 -2.27 -5.97 1.02
N ASP A 593 -1.18 -5.36 1.48
CA ASP A 593 -0.68 -4.08 0.95
C ASP A 593 -1.72 -2.96 1.07
N LEU A 594 -2.42 -2.92 2.22
CA LEU A 594 -3.53 -2.00 2.45
C LEU A 594 -3.01 -0.57 2.69
N GLN A 595 -3.33 0.32 1.76
CA GLN A 595 -2.77 1.68 1.69
C GLN A 595 -3.74 2.67 1.02
N GLY A 596 -3.73 3.92 1.47
CA GLY A 596 -4.69 4.94 1.04
C GLY A 596 -4.79 6.11 2.02
N VAL A 597 -5.98 6.70 2.16
CA VAL A 597 -6.25 7.76 3.14
C VAL A 597 -7.51 7.43 3.93
N GLY A 598 -7.36 7.20 5.24
CA GLY A 598 -8.46 6.83 6.12
C GLY A 598 -9.14 5.54 5.65
N ASN A 599 -10.43 5.62 5.34
CA ASN A 599 -11.18 4.47 4.84
C ASN A 599 -10.99 4.18 3.34
N LEU A 600 -10.41 5.08 2.54
CA LEU A 600 -10.35 4.94 1.08
C LEU A 600 -8.97 4.46 0.62
N LEU A 601 -8.94 3.24 0.07
CA LEU A 601 -7.73 2.48 -0.27
C LEU A 601 -7.52 2.33 -1.79
N THR A 602 -6.27 2.15 -2.22
CA THR A 602 -5.87 1.89 -3.62
C THR A 602 -4.64 0.97 -3.69
N ASP A 603 -4.32 0.49 -4.90
CA ASP A 603 -3.20 -0.44 -5.19
C ASP A 603 -3.04 -1.62 -4.17
N PRO A 604 -4.11 -2.39 -3.84
CA PRO A 604 -3.99 -3.55 -2.95
C PRO A 604 -3.37 -4.77 -3.65
N SER A 605 -2.79 -5.67 -2.85
CA SER A 605 -2.24 -6.96 -3.33
C SER A 605 -3.07 -8.15 -2.87
N ILE A 606 -3.15 -9.21 -3.69
CA ILE A 606 -3.80 -10.47 -3.36
C ILE A 606 -2.78 -11.61 -3.41
N HIS A 607 -2.67 -12.34 -2.30
CA HIS A 607 -2.03 -13.66 -2.28
C HIS A 607 -3.09 -14.73 -2.53
N THR A 608 -2.76 -15.76 -3.31
CA THR A 608 -3.68 -16.86 -3.64
C THR A 608 -3.04 -18.24 -3.51
N LYS A 609 -3.82 -19.21 -2.99
CA LYS A 609 -3.43 -20.62 -2.91
C LYS A 609 -3.36 -21.30 -4.29
N ASP A 610 -4.11 -20.77 -5.25
CA ASP A 610 -4.08 -21.21 -6.64
C ASP A 610 -2.99 -20.44 -7.39
N GLU A 611 -1.98 -21.17 -7.87
CA GLU A 611 -0.81 -20.62 -8.60
C GLU A 611 -1.18 -20.07 -9.98
N ASN A 612 -2.34 -20.46 -10.52
CA ASN A 612 -2.82 -19.99 -11.83
C ASN A 612 -3.55 -18.64 -11.73
N ARG A 613 -4.02 -18.24 -10.55
CA ARG A 613 -4.73 -16.97 -10.32
C ARG A 613 -3.77 -15.85 -9.99
N PHE A 614 -4.06 -14.65 -10.50
CA PHE A 614 -3.26 -13.43 -10.32
C PHE A 614 -1.76 -13.67 -10.63
N ASN A 615 -1.48 -14.22 -11.81
CA ASN A 615 -0.17 -14.74 -12.19
C ASN A 615 0.70 -13.76 -13.02
N LEU A 616 0.18 -12.55 -13.32
CA LEU A 616 0.95 -11.41 -13.86
C LEU A 616 1.42 -10.46 -12.73
N SER A 617 0.85 -10.61 -11.53
CA SER A 617 1.10 -9.77 -10.36
C SER A 617 2.41 -10.13 -9.65
N ASP A 618 3.40 -9.24 -9.78
CA ASP A 618 4.67 -9.30 -9.07
C ASP A 618 4.53 -9.22 -7.53
N THR A 619 3.36 -8.83 -6.99
CA THR A 619 3.12 -8.74 -5.53
C THR A 619 2.52 -10.02 -4.94
N ASN A 620 2.00 -10.94 -5.75
CA ASN A 620 1.45 -12.22 -5.32
C ASN A 620 2.59 -13.17 -4.89
N LEU A 621 2.65 -13.51 -3.61
CA LEU A 621 3.63 -14.43 -3.01
C LEU A 621 3.06 -15.85 -2.79
N HIS A 622 1.82 -16.08 -3.23
CA HIS A 622 1.05 -17.31 -3.00
C HIS A 622 1.02 -17.71 -1.51
N VAL A 623 1.20 -19.00 -1.20
CA VAL A 623 1.11 -19.54 0.17
C VAL A 623 2.15 -18.95 1.12
N GLU A 624 3.33 -18.56 0.63
CA GLU A 624 4.34 -17.88 1.46
C GLU A 624 3.85 -16.50 1.92
N GLY A 625 3.05 -15.81 1.08
CA GLY A 625 2.37 -14.57 1.44
C GLY A 625 1.38 -14.71 2.60
N PHE A 626 0.72 -15.87 2.73
CA PHE A 626 -0.13 -16.17 3.88
C PHE A 626 0.69 -16.32 5.16
N LYS A 627 1.88 -16.94 5.09
CA LYS A 627 2.78 -17.10 6.23
C LYS A 627 3.30 -15.74 6.71
N PHE A 628 3.74 -14.86 5.80
CA PHE A 628 4.21 -13.52 6.18
C PHE A 628 3.16 -12.70 6.94
N PHE A 629 1.89 -12.74 6.51
CA PHE A 629 0.82 -12.08 7.25
C PHE A 629 0.51 -12.76 8.59
N MET A 630 0.38 -14.10 8.61
CA MET A 630 0.03 -14.80 9.86
C MET A 630 1.17 -14.79 10.90
N ALA A 631 2.42 -14.62 10.49
CA ALA A 631 3.56 -14.44 11.39
C ALA A 631 3.49 -13.13 12.20
N THR A 632 2.91 -12.06 11.63
CA THR A 632 2.87 -10.72 12.24
C THR A 632 1.46 -10.25 12.64
N HIS A 633 0.41 -10.92 12.17
CA HIS A 633 -0.97 -10.56 12.48
C HIS A 633 -1.36 -10.93 13.93
N ASN A 634 -1.53 -9.89 14.75
CA ASN A 634 -2.17 -10.00 16.06
C ASN A 634 -3.67 -9.66 15.95
N CYS A 635 -4.52 -10.62 16.33
CA CYS A 635 -5.98 -10.46 16.27
C CYS A 635 -6.47 -9.33 17.17
N ASN A 636 -7.06 -8.29 16.57
CA ASN A 636 -7.59 -7.14 17.27
C ASN A 636 -9.08 -7.29 17.64
N PHE A 637 -9.70 -6.24 18.17
CA PHE A 637 -11.09 -6.30 18.62
C PHE A 637 -12.11 -6.49 17.49
N LEU A 638 -11.79 -6.07 16.25
CA LEU A 638 -12.62 -6.32 15.07
C LEU A 638 -12.50 -7.78 14.60
N CYS A 639 -11.30 -8.39 14.65
CA CYS A 639 -11.15 -9.84 14.43
C CYS A 639 -12.03 -10.65 15.39
N ARG A 640 -12.11 -10.22 16.66
CA ARG A 640 -13.00 -10.82 17.67
C ARG A 640 -14.48 -10.54 17.39
N LYS A 641 -14.88 -9.32 17.03
CA LYS A 641 -16.26 -8.97 16.62
C LYS A 641 -16.74 -9.75 15.38
N LEU A 642 -15.81 -10.12 14.49
CA LEU A 642 -16.07 -10.92 13.29
C LEU A 642 -15.96 -12.45 13.52
N GLU A 643 -15.70 -12.91 14.75
CA GLU A 643 -15.58 -14.33 15.12
C GLU A 643 -14.59 -15.12 14.24
N LEU A 644 -13.48 -14.48 13.83
CA LEU A 644 -12.45 -15.11 12.99
C LEU A 644 -11.69 -16.17 13.79
N LYS A 645 -11.53 -17.39 13.26
CA LYS A 645 -10.93 -18.54 13.95
C LYS A 645 -9.49 -18.82 13.56
N SER A 646 -9.14 -18.66 12.29
CA SER A 646 -7.80 -18.97 11.78
C SER A 646 -6.73 -18.12 12.46
N ASN A 647 -5.55 -18.69 12.69
CA ASN A 647 -4.45 -18.03 13.42
C ASN A 647 -3.10 -18.69 13.10
N LYS A 648 -2.00 -18.07 13.58
CA LYS A 648 -0.62 -18.52 13.32
C LYS A 648 -0.35 -19.98 13.71
N GLN A 649 -0.85 -20.43 14.86
CA GLN A 649 -0.64 -21.80 15.35
C GLN A 649 -1.36 -22.82 14.46
N MET A 650 -2.63 -22.55 14.12
CA MET A 650 -3.39 -23.40 13.19
C MET A 650 -2.73 -23.48 11.80
N LEU A 651 -2.06 -22.41 11.35
CA LEU A 651 -1.29 -22.41 10.11
C LEU A 651 -0.04 -23.30 10.23
N SER A 652 0.78 -23.12 11.27
CA SER A 652 2.00 -23.94 11.48
C SER A 652 1.71 -25.42 11.71
N GLU A 653 0.57 -25.76 12.33
CA GLU A 653 0.13 -27.14 12.49
C GLU A 653 -0.53 -27.74 11.23
N GLY A 654 -0.82 -26.93 10.20
CA GLY A 654 -1.57 -27.35 9.02
C GLY A 654 -3.06 -27.62 9.26
N LYS A 655 -3.61 -27.19 10.41
CA LYS A 655 -4.96 -27.50 10.92
C LYS A 655 -5.87 -26.27 10.95
N LEU A 656 -5.92 -25.52 9.85
CA LEU A 656 -6.75 -24.33 9.72
C LEU A 656 -8.24 -24.64 9.93
N GLN A 657 -8.88 -23.91 10.84
CA GLN A 657 -10.33 -23.89 11.03
C GLN A 657 -10.88 -22.51 10.64
N PHE A 658 -12.13 -22.49 10.18
CA PHE A 658 -12.77 -21.29 9.63
C PHE A 658 -14.20 -21.07 10.17
N ARG A 659 -14.70 -19.84 10.07
CA ARG A 659 -16.10 -19.46 10.34
C ARG A 659 -17.01 -19.94 9.20
N GLU A 660 -17.83 -20.95 9.50
CA GLU A 660 -18.67 -21.63 8.51
C GLU A 660 -19.94 -20.85 8.15
N TYR A 661 -20.42 -19.96 9.03
CA TYR A 661 -21.69 -19.25 8.88
C TYR A 661 -21.51 -17.74 9.10
N TRP A 662 -22.09 -16.96 8.20
CA TRP A 662 -22.01 -15.50 8.17
C TRP A 662 -23.43 -14.90 8.16
N PRO A 663 -23.68 -13.75 8.81
CA PRO A 663 -24.97 -13.04 8.70
C PRO A 663 -25.38 -12.72 7.26
N SER A 664 -26.67 -12.49 7.01
CA SER A 664 -27.13 -11.95 5.72
C SER A 664 -26.73 -10.49 5.54
N VAL A 665 -26.32 -10.10 4.33
CA VAL A 665 -25.70 -8.80 4.01
C VAL A 665 -26.52 -8.02 2.97
N GLU A 666 -27.68 -7.53 3.41
CA GLU A 666 -28.72 -7.00 2.50
C GLU A 666 -28.77 -5.47 2.38
N SER A 667 -27.98 -4.73 3.17
CA SER A 667 -28.11 -3.27 3.31
C SER A 667 -27.00 -2.44 2.65
N THR A 668 -26.09 -3.05 1.87
CA THR A 668 -24.96 -2.35 1.21
C THR A 668 -24.98 -2.50 -0.32
N VAL A 669 -24.73 -1.41 -1.03
CA VAL A 669 -24.77 -1.29 -2.50
C VAL A 669 -23.58 -0.48 -3.04
N TYR A 670 -23.37 -0.47 -4.35
CA TYR A 670 -22.40 0.43 -5.00
C TYR A 670 -23.09 1.62 -5.66
N CYS A 671 -22.41 2.78 -5.68
CA CYS A 671 -22.75 3.91 -6.53
C CYS A 671 -22.79 3.50 -8.03
N SER A 672 -23.85 3.87 -8.75
CA SER A 672 -24.10 3.53 -10.15
C SER A 672 -23.15 4.18 -11.16
N ASN A 673 -22.41 5.23 -10.78
CA ASN A 673 -21.29 5.72 -11.58
C ASN A 673 -20.19 4.64 -11.63
N LYS A 674 -19.96 4.03 -12.80
CA LYS A 674 -18.99 2.95 -13.01
C LYS A 674 -17.55 3.38 -12.72
N LEU A 675 -17.24 4.68 -12.81
CA LEU A 675 -15.94 5.25 -12.47
C LEU A 675 -15.78 5.60 -10.98
N CYS A 676 -16.86 5.54 -10.19
CA CYS A 676 -16.84 5.79 -8.75
C CYS A 676 -17.03 4.49 -7.94
N ARG A 677 -18.15 3.80 -8.16
CA ARG A 677 -18.58 2.57 -7.46
C ARG A 677 -18.44 2.62 -5.92
N ARG A 678 -18.42 3.80 -5.28
CA ARG A 678 -18.31 3.93 -3.82
C ARG A 678 -19.33 3.02 -3.11
N ILE A 679 -18.91 2.32 -2.05
CA ILE A 679 -19.81 1.52 -1.22
C ILE A 679 -20.73 2.45 -0.42
N LEU A 680 -22.02 2.16 -0.42
CA LEU A 680 -23.09 2.93 0.22
C LEU A 680 -24.00 1.99 1.02
N HIS A 681 -24.66 2.51 2.05
CA HIS A 681 -25.85 1.85 2.59
C HIS A 681 -27.07 2.13 1.69
N SER A 682 -27.93 1.13 1.48
CA SER A 682 -29.16 1.19 0.66
C SER A 682 -30.12 2.32 1.02
N ASP A 683 -30.08 2.72 2.29
CA ASP A 683 -31.05 3.61 2.94
C ASP A 683 -30.54 5.05 3.00
N GLY A 684 -29.22 5.25 2.86
CA GLY A 684 -28.54 6.54 2.79
C GLY A 684 -27.99 6.89 1.41
N ALA A 685 -28.41 6.17 0.36
CA ALA A 685 -28.01 6.36 -1.02
C ALA A 685 -29.10 7.08 -1.82
N ASP A 686 -28.70 8.11 -2.56
CA ASP A 686 -29.62 8.90 -3.38
C ASP A 686 -30.19 8.08 -4.55
N LYS A 687 -31.46 8.29 -4.88
CA LYS A 687 -32.19 7.55 -5.93
C LYS A 687 -32.76 8.55 -6.95
N SER A 688 -32.74 8.19 -8.23
CA SER A 688 -33.22 9.06 -9.32
C SER A 688 -34.49 8.52 -9.95
N GLU A 689 -35.54 9.33 -10.00
CA GLU A 689 -36.78 9.01 -10.73
C GLU A 689 -36.54 8.88 -12.25
N LYS A 690 -35.62 9.70 -12.80
CA LYS A 690 -35.19 9.62 -14.21
C LYS A 690 -34.38 8.34 -14.52
N PHE A 691 -33.72 7.75 -13.51
CA PHE A 691 -32.85 6.58 -13.66
C PHE A 691 -33.14 5.51 -12.59
N PRO A 692 -34.32 4.86 -12.63
CA PRO A 692 -34.77 3.93 -11.59
C PRO A 692 -33.84 2.71 -11.47
N GLY A 693 -33.76 2.17 -10.25
CA GLY A 693 -32.82 1.08 -9.90
C GLY A 693 -31.37 1.54 -9.69
N SER A 694 -31.05 2.81 -9.96
CA SER A 694 -29.71 3.38 -9.72
C SER A 694 -29.58 3.99 -8.32
N TYR A 695 -28.44 3.73 -7.68
CA TYR A 695 -28.06 4.26 -6.36
C TYR A 695 -26.88 5.21 -6.53
N TRP A 696 -26.93 6.39 -5.94
CA TRP A 696 -25.90 7.42 -6.14
C TRP A 696 -25.33 7.87 -4.80
N CYS A 697 -24.05 8.25 -4.82
CA CYS A 697 -23.41 8.91 -3.69
C CYS A 697 -23.57 10.43 -3.79
N GLN A 698 -23.48 11.11 -2.65
CA GLN A 698 -23.67 12.56 -2.50
C GLN A 698 -22.82 13.43 -3.45
N SER A 699 -21.68 12.95 -3.95
CA SER A 699 -20.87 13.67 -4.94
C SER A 699 -21.32 13.44 -6.38
N CYS A 700 -21.86 12.26 -6.71
CA CYS A 700 -22.29 11.92 -8.06
C CYS A 700 -23.76 12.28 -8.33
N PHE A 701 -24.64 12.23 -7.33
CA PHE A 701 -26.07 12.52 -7.52
C PHE A 701 -26.35 13.94 -8.05
N PRO A 702 -25.74 15.03 -7.51
CA PRO A 702 -25.98 16.38 -8.02
C PRO A 702 -25.54 16.57 -9.48
N GLN A 703 -24.51 15.84 -9.92
CA GLN A 703 -23.96 15.93 -11.28
C GLN A 703 -24.93 15.40 -12.35
N LEU A 704 -25.89 14.54 -11.98
CA LEU A 704 -26.97 14.13 -12.91
C LEU A 704 -27.74 15.35 -13.41
N ASN A 705 -28.16 16.22 -12.48
CA ASN A 705 -28.93 17.42 -12.78
C ASN A 705 -28.04 18.54 -13.34
N SER A 706 -26.88 18.81 -12.72
CA SER A 706 -26.02 19.94 -13.13
C SER A 706 -25.32 19.74 -14.50
N SER A 707 -25.36 18.54 -15.07
CA SER A 707 -24.87 18.24 -16.43
C SER A 707 -26.00 17.99 -17.44
N THR A 708 -27.26 18.20 -17.04
CA THR A 708 -28.41 18.11 -17.94
C THR A 708 -28.43 19.29 -18.89
N ILE A 709 -28.50 19.00 -20.19
CA ILE A 709 -28.66 19.99 -21.26
C ILE A 709 -29.80 19.56 -22.20
N ARG A 710 -30.40 20.52 -22.92
CA ARG A 710 -31.25 20.17 -24.08
C ARG A 710 -30.38 19.74 -25.25
N TRP A 711 -30.67 18.57 -25.79
CA TRP A 711 -30.05 17.97 -26.97
C TRP A 711 -31.06 17.93 -28.12
N LYS A 712 -30.58 17.96 -29.38
CA LYS A 712 -31.42 17.87 -30.59
C LYS A 712 -31.38 16.47 -31.18
N CYS A 713 -32.54 15.95 -31.55
CA CYS A 713 -32.64 14.65 -32.20
C CYS A 713 -32.02 14.69 -33.61
N GLU A 714 -31.14 13.75 -33.94
CA GLU A 714 -30.48 13.61 -35.26
C GLU A 714 -31.30 12.76 -36.25
N GLU A 715 -32.60 12.58 -35.99
CA GLU A 715 -33.50 11.82 -36.87
C GLU A 715 -34.05 12.71 -37.99
N LEU A 716 -34.29 12.13 -39.16
CA LEU A 716 -34.85 12.84 -40.31
C LEU A 716 -36.35 13.12 -40.12
N GLY A 717 -36.69 14.19 -39.41
CA GLY A 717 -38.07 14.56 -39.10
C GLY A 717 -38.20 15.94 -38.45
N PRO A 718 -39.29 16.20 -37.71
CA PRO A 718 -39.44 17.41 -36.90
C PRO A 718 -38.33 17.54 -35.86
N VAL A 719 -37.89 18.76 -35.58
CA VAL A 719 -36.79 19.01 -34.63
C VAL A 719 -37.27 18.80 -33.20
N HIS A 720 -37.07 17.59 -32.67
CA HIS A 720 -37.33 17.26 -31.27
C HIS A 720 -36.12 17.67 -30.40
N GLU A 721 -36.38 18.42 -29.32
CA GLU A 721 -35.41 18.70 -28.26
C GLU A 721 -35.75 17.88 -27.00
N TYR A 722 -34.74 17.35 -26.32
CA TYR A 722 -34.92 16.51 -25.13
C TYR A 722 -33.77 16.68 -24.12
N ASP A 723 -34.04 16.45 -22.84
CA ASP A 723 -33.06 16.56 -21.76
C ASP A 723 -32.07 15.38 -21.76
N VAL A 724 -30.78 15.69 -21.73
CA VAL A 724 -29.68 14.71 -21.68
C VAL A 724 -28.71 15.09 -20.56
N SER A 725 -28.62 14.22 -19.53
CA SER A 725 -27.57 14.30 -18.51
C SER A 725 -26.25 13.76 -19.08
N ARG A 726 -25.30 14.65 -19.39
CA ARG A 726 -23.98 14.23 -19.91
C ARG A 726 -23.20 13.38 -18.90
N PHE A 727 -23.32 13.69 -17.61
CA PHE A 727 -22.69 12.91 -16.54
C PHE A 727 -23.24 11.49 -16.50
N PHE A 728 -24.56 11.28 -16.66
CA PHE A 728 -25.15 9.94 -16.62
C PHE A 728 -24.50 9.01 -17.64
N TYR A 729 -24.54 9.34 -18.93
CA TYR A 729 -24.01 8.47 -19.99
C TYR A 729 -22.50 8.24 -19.83
N GLN A 730 -21.72 9.29 -19.55
CA GLN A 730 -20.29 9.16 -19.27
C GLN A 730 -20.01 8.26 -18.04
N SER A 731 -20.84 8.36 -16.99
CA SER A 731 -20.72 7.51 -15.78
C SER A 731 -21.03 6.04 -16.06
N GLN A 732 -21.74 5.73 -17.15
CA GLN A 732 -21.96 4.38 -17.66
C GLN A 732 -20.91 3.95 -18.70
N GLY A 733 -20.00 4.86 -19.10
CA GLY A 733 -18.99 4.65 -20.14
C GLY A 733 -19.50 4.78 -21.57
N GLU A 734 -20.70 5.33 -21.75
CA GLU A 734 -21.39 5.45 -23.04
C GLU A 734 -21.41 6.91 -23.53
N PRO A 735 -21.38 7.14 -24.86
CA PRO A 735 -21.72 8.44 -25.41
C PRO A 735 -23.23 8.71 -25.27
N PRO A 736 -23.65 9.98 -25.14
CA PRO A 736 -25.06 10.38 -25.18
C PRO A 736 -25.85 9.77 -26.37
N PRO A 737 -27.17 9.56 -26.22
CA PRO A 737 -28.03 9.20 -27.33
C PRO A 737 -28.06 10.34 -28.36
N LEU A 738 -28.22 9.97 -29.63
CA LEU A 738 -28.37 10.90 -30.75
C LEU A 738 -29.85 11.11 -31.13
N LYS A 739 -30.73 10.19 -30.72
CA LYS A 739 -32.18 10.19 -30.97
C LYS A 739 -32.96 10.40 -29.67
N CYS A 740 -34.06 11.17 -29.73
CA CYS A 740 -34.97 11.33 -28.61
C CYS A 740 -35.70 10.01 -28.28
N PRO A 741 -36.30 9.87 -27.08
CA PRO A 741 -37.05 8.66 -26.69
C PRO A 741 -38.11 8.22 -27.71
N ASP A 742 -38.78 9.16 -28.36
CA ASP A 742 -39.86 8.89 -29.33
C ASP A 742 -39.34 8.33 -30.67
N HIS A 743 -38.07 8.62 -31.01
CA HIS A 743 -37.38 8.08 -32.18
C HIS A 743 -36.44 6.90 -31.83
N LEU A 744 -36.32 6.55 -30.54
CA LEU A 744 -35.78 5.27 -30.08
C LEU A 744 -36.87 4.20 -30.20
N VAL A 745 -37.23 3.87 -31.45
CA VAL A 745 -38.14 2.78 -31.79
C VAL A 745 -37.73 1.52 -31.01
N VAL A 746 -38.69 0.88 -30.36
CA VAL A 746 -38.44 -0.27 -29.48
C VAL A 746 -38.00 -1.47 -30.32
N ASP A 747 -36.69 -1.61 -30.52
CA ASP A 747 -36.09 -2.83 -31.02
C ASP A 747 -36.26 -3.94 -29.98
N THR A 748 -37.29 -4.74 -30.19
CA THR A 748 -37.75 -5.80 -29.29
C THR A 748 -36.81 -7.00 -29.22
N THR A 749 -35.63 -6.96 -29.89
CA THR A 749 -34.69 -8.08 -29.95
C THR A 749 -33.43 -7.95 -29.08
N GLU A 750 -32.81 -6.76 -28.92
CA GLU A 750 -31.61 -6.58 -28.06
C GLU A 750 -31.73 -5.52 -26.94
N SER A 751 -32.82 -4.76 -26.81
CA SER A 751 -32.89 -3.63 -25.85
C SER A 751 -33.52 -3.95 -24.48
N ARG A 752 -33.04 -5.02 -23.81
CA ARG A 752 -33.43 -5.38 -22.41
C ARG A 752 -32.27 -5.56 -21.42
N ALA A 753 -31.03 -5.28 -21.84
CA ALA A 753 -29.83 -5.47 -21.01
C ALA A 753 -29.28 -4.16 -20.37
N ALA A 754 -29.76 -2.98 -20.78
CA ALA A 754 -29.24 -1.68 -20.35
C ALA A 754 -30.25 -0.81 -19.57
N ALA A 755 -31.46 -1.30 -19.35
CA ALA A 755 -32.52 -0.63 -18.58
C ALA A 755 -33.42 -1.70 -17.91
N VAL A 756 -34.29 -1.25 -16.99
CA VAL A 756 -35.23 -2.11 -16.23
C VAL A 756 -34.53 -3.00 -15.18
N GLY A 757 -33.67 -2.38 -14.37
CA GLY A 757 -33.36 -2.85 -13.02
C GLY A 757 -34.47 -2.52 -12.00
N GLY A 758 -35.75 -2.67 -12.37
CA GLY A 758 -36.89 -2.31 -11.53
C GLY A 758 -38.25 -2.45 -12.21
N ASN A 759 -39.28 -2.72 -11.37
CA ASN A 759 -40.72 -2.64 -11.64
C ASN A 759 -41.35 -3.67 -12.59
N LEU A 760 -41.87 -4.78 -12.02
CA LEU A 760 -43.28 -5.17 -12.23
C LEU A 760 -43.90 -6.05 -11.11
N TRP A 761 -43.12 -6.53 -10.12
CA TRP A 761 -43.63 -7.47 -9.09
C TRP A 761 -43.44 -7.02 -7.63
N GLU A 762 -43.80 -5.78 -7.33
CA GLU A 762 -44.11 -5.38 -5.95
C GLU A 762 -45.49 -5.93 -5.54
N ARG A 763 -45.57 -7.24 -5.24
CA ARG A 763 -46.69 -7.81 -4.46
C ARG A 763 -46.37 -9.19 -3.87
N MET A 764 -46.68 -9.29 -2.58
CA MET A 764 -46.81 -10.51 -1.75
C MET A 764 -45.56 -11.23 -1.21
N ARG A 765 -45.39 -10.96 0.09
CA ARG A 765 -45.35 -11.92 1.22
C ARG A 765 -44.00 -12.33 1.79
N ALA A 766 -43.96 -12.28 3.12
CA ALA A 766 -42.88 -12.77 3.95
C ALA A 766 -42.72 -14.29 3.85
N VAL A 767 -41.47 -14.72 3.73
CA VAL A 767 -41.00 -16.07 4.00
C VAL A 767 -39.80 -15.91 4.92
N ASN A 768 -39.69 -16.72 5.97
CA ASN A 768 -38.63 -16.60 6.97
C ASN A 768 -37.24 -16.70 6.32
N GLN A 769 -36.55 -15.56 6.19
CA GLN A 769 -35.15 -15.51 5.77
C GLN A 769 -34.29 -16.30 6.77
N LYS A 770 -33.36 -17.10 6.26
CA LYS A 770 -32.31 -17.68 7.10
C LYS A 770 -31.39 -16.53 7.53
N LYS A 771 -31.29 -16.30 8.84
CA LYS A 771 -30.42 -15.24 9.42
C LYS A 771 -28.92 -15.43 9.12
N TYR A 772 -28.53 -16.56 8.55
CA TYR A 772 -27.15 -16.93 8.26
C TYR A 772 -27.03 -17.63 6.90
N VAL A 773 -25.92 -17.38 6.21
CA VAL A 773 -25.52 -17.99 4.95
C VAL A 773 -24.28 -18.87 5.18
N SER A 774 -24.16 -19.97 4.41
CA SER A 774 -22.96 -20.82 4.40
C SER A 774 -21.79 -20.07 3.76
N GLY A 775 -20.67 -19.98 4.48
CA GLY A 775 -19.41 -19.47 3.93
C GLY A 775 -18.81 -20.41 2.88
N ARG A 776 -19.16 -21.71 2.88
CA ARG A 776 -18.84 -22.65 1.81
C ARG A 776 -19.85 -22.48 0.67
N GLY A 777 -19.38 -22.02 -0.48
CA GLY A 777 -19.94 -22.46 -1.76
C GLY A 777 -19.70 -23.96 -1.91
N GLY A 778 -20.71 -24.69 -2.39
CA GLY A 778 -20.67 -26.15 -2.60
C GLY A 778 -20.19 -26.55 -3.98
#